data_AF-A0A484JZ84-F1
#
_entry.id   AF-A0A484JZ84-F1
#
_cell.length_a   1.000
_cell.length_b   1.000
_cell.length_c   1.000
_cell.angle_alpha   90.00
_cell.angle_beta   90.00
_cell.angle_gamma   90.00
#
_symmetry.space_group_name_H-M   'P 1'
#
loop_
_entity.id
_entity.type
_entity.pdbx_description
1 polymer ?
#
loop_
_entity_poly.entity_id
_entity_poly.type
_entity_poly.pdbx_seq_one_letter_code
_entity_poly.pdbx_strand_id
1 'polypeptide(L)'
;MKTEMGAAMKTYSRNKGTFSIWRGILFSNPSPSFSSESQRGSAPKLKLPLVGDDGRVYACSGRNFFAFESNGSIAWNLPLNHTCSPKIAPVNGGSTKIYVVAEDRVLKINPLKAGGSSESAVQLFFGAKPIGGSGGAESKSWGEIVGIGVSVFSSRVLITVRRRGLFAFRLQGKLAWSAGPVKNQHGFRHGCRKTLTDCHFTSAPVIDHCEARAYVLNNGGELYAVSTSNPHFLWITDLSSYGNISTITAGNNGLVYVTVPAAAALILAIDASKGNVLWQGSIGPLSSADYTPVVDSSGWVSVGSLDGFVYSFSQTGVVKKFPRVADQESVIQVRPILDCSGFAIYVSQTEMDGKVSQRIGDYTFISAMKPRSVTFTMLVPATGSLLLSEKYPGPFSSKLLNSDLKHFDCDEKVVLAFFAASRINDPFQCISKRQKYAYSCSQIRPMTYSSIYTDNERGIILFLLFESTLLLVLAALVRFCCLFWKKKKLRSRQLGEFLEKRRALQLQKKAFDRTISELEQKVTEEAVGNEVIEELGDLVREREWIERKLSTTYSFGRDETTYMRGSKPVLLPLSDRTTRSYSFQDRNKESITLFHTVTDVSSEDSQSDIAEAWISSADDDVREGDDEQRRNCIYIWVVGISEQDLSPSSSTIPPAPLHIPPFFQILFSNPSPSFSSESQRGSAPKLKLPLVGDDGRVYACSGRHFFAFESNGSVAWNLPLNHTCSPKIAPVNGGSTKASQLNLHPSLINSPPYTLPILIYVVAEDRVLKINPLKAGGSSESAVQLFFGAKPIGGSAESKSWGEIVGIGVSVFSSRVLITVKRRGLFAYRLQGKLAWSAGPVKNQHGFRQGCRKTLTDCHFTSAPVIDHCEARAYVLNNGGELYAVSTSNPHFLWITDLSSYGNISTITAGNNGLVYVTVPAAAALILAIDASKGNVLWQGSIGPLSSADYTPVVDSSGWVSVGSLDGFVYSFSQTGVVKKFPRVADQESVIQVRPILDCSGFAIYVSQTEMDGKVSQRIGDYTFISAMKPRSVTFTMLVPATGSLLLSEKYPGPFSSKLLNSDLKHFDCDEKVVLAFFAASRINDPFQCISKRQKYA
;
A
#
# COMPACT_ATOMS: atom_id res chain seq x y z
N MET A 1 51.48 -42.79 7.36
CA MET A 1 52.74 -42.02 7.25
C MET A 1 53.60 -42.72 6.19
N LYS A 2 54.03 -42.05 5.11
CA LYS A 2 54.99 -42.51 4.06
C LYS A 2 55.05 -44.03 3.69
N THR A 3 54.07 -44.56 2.92
CA THR A 3 54.35 -45.76 2.07
C THR A 3 53.47 -45.99 0.83
N GLU A 4 52.38 -45.23 0.59
CA GLU A 4 51.47 -45.50 -0.58
C GLU A 4 51.43 -44.39 -1.63
N MET A 5 52.44 -43.52 -1.68
CA MET A 5 52.50 -42.40 -2.65
C MET A 5 53.36 -42.68 -3.89
N GLY A 6 53.90 -43.91 -4.03
CA GLY A 6 54.91 -44.26 -5.05
C GLY A 6 54.40 -44.93 -6.33
N ALA A 7 53.16 -45.44 -6.36
CA ALA A 7 52.68 -46.32 -7.44
C ALA A 7 51.90 -45.62 -8.56
N ALA A 8 51.23 -44.49 -8.29
CA ALA A 8 50.31 -43.84 -9.24
C ALA A 8 50.98 -42.86 -10.22
N MET A 9 52.32 -42.69 -10.16
CA MET A 9 53.04 -41.61 -10.87
C MET A 9 53.97 -42.10 -12.00
N LYS A 10 53.69 -43.28 -12.60
CA LYS A 10 54.59 -43.91 -13.58
C LYS A 10 53.99 -44.24 -14.95
N THR A 11 52.76 -43.82 -15.25
CA THR A 11 52.05 -44.15 -16.51
C THR A 11 51.35 -42.96 -17.17
N TYR A 12 51.98 -41.78 -17.20
CA TYR A 12 51.65 -40.74 -18.21
C TYR A 12 52.86 -39.84 -18.53
N SER A 13 53.79 -40.36 -19.33
CA SER A 13 54.88 -39.56 -19.92
C SER A 13 55.34 -40.13 -21.27
N ARG A 14 54.73 -39.62 -22.35
CA ARG A 14 55.35 -39.35 -23.66
C ARG A 14 54.27 -38.95 -24.68
N ASN A 15 54.12 -37.64 -24.90
CA ASN A 15 54.35 -37.04 -26.22
C ASN A 15 54.42 -35.51 -26.09
N LYS A 16 55.42 -34.91 -26.73
CA LYS A 16 55.62 -33.46 -26.74
C LYS A 16 54.74 -32.83 -27.83
N GLY A 17 53.99 -31.79 -27.49
CA GLY A 17 53.23 -30.99 -28.45
C GLY A 17 52.73 -29.69 -27.83
N THR A 18 53.43 -28.59 -28.10
CA THR A 18 52.99 -27.18 -27.97
C THR A 18 52.09 -26.80 -26.78
N PHE A 19 52.67 -26.11 -25.79
CA PHE A 19 51.92 -25.31 -24.82
C PHE A 19 51.06 -24.27 -25.54
N SER A 20 49.73 -24.35 -25.37
CA SER A 20 48.83 -23.22 -25.56
C SER A 20 48.10 -22.97 -24.24
N ILE A 21 48.23 -21.76 -23.70
CA ILE A 21 47.61 -21.37 -22.43
C ILE A 21 46.12 -21.09 -22.69
N TRP A 22 45.30 -22.14 -22.62
CA TRP A 22 43.85 -21.97 -22.63
C TRP A 22 43.37 -21.53 -21.24
N ARG A 23 42.99 -20.25 -21.13
CA ARG A 23 42.14 -19.76 -20.04
C ARG A 23 40.78 -20.45 -20.14
N GLY A 24 40.54 -21.42 -19.26
CA GLY A 24 39.26 -22.12 -19.15
C GLY A 24 39.18 -22.90 -17.85
N ILE A 25 38.68 -22.26 -16.78
CA ILE A 25 38.44 -22.95 -15.51
C ILE A 25 37.18 -23.81 -15.67
N LEU A 26 37.36 -25.13 -15.54
CA LEU A 26 36.29 -26.13 -15.56
C LEU A 26 35.46 -26.04 -14.27
N PHE A 27 34.24 -25.51 -14.35
CA PHE A 27 33.21 -25.70 -13.34
C PHE A 27 32.33 -26.90 -13.74
N SER A 28 32.66 -28.09 -13.24
CA SER A 28 31.86 -29.29 -13.48
C SER A 28 31.97 -30.32 -12.35
N ASN A 29 31.41 -29.99 -11.18
CA ASN A 29 30.82 -31.03 -10.33
C ASN A 29 29.35 -31.17 -10.74
N PRO A 30 28.92 -32.29 -11.34
CA PRO A 30 27.51 -32.52 -11.60
C PRO A 30 26.78 -32.68 -10.27
N SER A 31 25.72 -31.88 -10.08
CA SER A 31 24.75 -32.12 -9.01
C SER A 31 24.15 -33.52 -9.14
N PRO A 32 23.84 -34.22 -8.03
CA PRO A 32 23.31 -35.59 -8.07
C PRO A 32 22.12 -35.73 -9.03
N SER A 33 22.20 -36.73 -9.91
CA SER A 33 21.11 -37.14 -10.80
C SER A 33 20.24 -38.18 -10.08
N PHE A 34 18.97 -37.84 -9.82
CA PHE A 34 18.08 -38.67 -9.03
C PHE A 34 17.23 -39.59 -9.91
N SER A 35 17.88 -40.60 -10.49
CA SER A 35 17.25 -41.64 -11.32
C SER A 35 17.51 -43.03 -10.73
N SER A 36 16.51 -43.91 -10.70
CA SER A 36 16.74 -45.34 -10.47
C SER A 36 17.54 -45.94 -11.62
N GLU A 37 18.58 -46.73 -11.33
CA GLU A 37 19.29 -47.53 -12.34
C GLU A 37 18.37 -48.60 -12.94
N SER A 38 17.70 -48.29 -14.06
CA SER A 38 17.31 -49.25 -15.09
C SER A 38 16.65 -48.54 -16.28
N GLN A 39 17.23 -48.75 -17.47
CA GLN A 39 16.63 -48.86 -18.81
C GLN A 39 17.53 -48.20 -19.87
N ARG A 40 17.71 -48.88 -21.01
CA ARG A 40 18.60 -48.44 -22.09
C ARG A 40 17.94 -47.34 -22.92
N GLY A 41 18.22 -46.09 -22.58
CA GLY A 41 17.83 -44.88 -23.31
C GLY A 41 18.03 -43.67 -22.42
N SER A 42 18.58 -42.56 -22.94
CA SER A 42 18.79 -41.36 -22.12
C SER A 42 17.44 -40.77 -21.72
N ALA A 43 17.07 -40.92 -20.44
CA ALA A 43 15.81 -40.39 -19.92
C ALA A 43 15.68 -38.88 -20.22
N PRO A 44 14.46 -38.40 -20.57
CA PRO A 44 14.23 -36.97 -20.82
C PRO A 44 14.60 -36.15 -19.59
N LYS A 45 15.52 -35.19 -19.76
CA LYS A 45 16.00 -34.35 -18.66
C LYS A 45 14.97 -33.27 -18.34
N LEU A 46 14.63 -33.10 -17.07
CA LEU A 46 13.88 -31.94 -16.57
C LEU A 46 14.87 -30.97 -15.92
N LYS A 47 14.81 -29.69 -16.30
CA LYS A 47 15.66 -28.63 -15.76
C LYS A 47 14.88 -27.34 -15.61
N LEU A 48 15.29 -26.52 -14.64
CA LEU A 48 14.77 -25.17 -14.38
C LEU A 48 13.23 -25.12 -14.24
N PRO A 49 12.64 -25.85 -13.27
CA PRO A 49 11.19 -25.81 -13.04
C PRO A 49 10.72 -24.44 -12.54
N LEU A 50 9.44 -24.17 -12.79
CA LEU A 50 8.67 -23.06 -12.23
C LEU A 50 7.63 -23.62 -11.27
N VAL A 51 7.71 -23.26 -9.99
CA VAL A 51 6.61 -23.50 -9.03
C VAL A 51 5.50 -22.48 -9.30
N GLY A 52 4.31 -22.98 -9.58
CA GLY A 52 3.11 -22.19 -9.86
C GLY A 52 2.41 -21.70 -8.60
N ASP A 53 1.61 -20.64 -8.74
CA ASP A 53 0.80 -20.09 -7.63
C ASP A 53 -0.37 -21.03 -7.26
N ASP A 54 -0.70 -21.96 -8.15
CA ASP A 54 -1.63 -23.08 -7.99
C ASP A 54 -1.03 -24.28 -7.23
N GLY A 55 0.28 -24.26 -6.92
CA GLY A 55 0.99 -25.37 -6.28
C GLY A 55 1.46 -26.46 -7.24
N ARG A 56 1.31 -26.29 -8.56
CA ARG A 56 1.85 -27.20 -9.57
C ARG A 56 3.29 -26.87 -9.92
N VAL A 57 4.04 -27.86 -10.39
CA VAL A 57 5.41 -27.68 -10.90
C VAL A 57 5.39 -27.73 -12.43
N TYR A 58 5.83 -26.65 -13.06
CA TYR A 58 5.85 -26.48 -14.51
C TYR A 58 7.27 -26.63 -15.04
N ALA A 59 7.47 -27.53 -16.01
CA ALA A 59 8.81 -27.79 -16.56
C ALA A 59 8.77 -28.15 -18.05
N CYS A 60 9.89 -27.93 -18.73
CA CYS A 60 10.09 -28.26 -20.14
C CYS A 60 11.03 -29.46 -20.28
N SER A 61 10.75 -30.37 -21.21
CA SER A 61 11.74 -31.35 -21.68
C SER A 61 11.62 -31.55 -23.19
N GLY A 62 12.71 -31.29 -23.91
CA GLY A 62 12.74 -31.34 -25.38
C GLY A 62 11.69 -30.41 -26.00
N ARG A 63 10.70 -31.00 -26.67
CA ARG A 63 9.57 -30.29 -27.29
C ARG A 63 8.28 -30.33 -26.47
N ASN A 64 8.29 -30.87 -25.26
CA ASN A 64 7.09 -31.02 -24.44
C ASN A 64 7.16 -30.10 -23.21
N PHE A 65 6.03 -29.45 -22.90
CA PHE A 65 5.83 -28.71 -21.67
C PHE A 65 4.90 -29.49 -20.74
N PHE A 66 5.32 -29.70 -19.50
CA PHE A 66 4.62 -30.51 -18.52
C PHE A 66 4.16 -29.66 -17.35
N ALA A 67 2.97 -29.97 -16.84
CA ALA A 67 2.54 -29.59 -15.51
C ALA A 67 2.47 -30.85 -14.65
N PHE A 68 3.13 -30.82 -13.49
CA PHE A 68 3.09 -31.86 -12.49
C PHE A 68 2.31 -31.38 -11.27
N GLU A 69 1.53 -32.27 -10.68
CA GLU A 69 1.03 -32.06 -9.32
C GLU A 69 2.18 -32.16 -8.31
N SER A 70 2.00 -31.62 -7.10
CA SER A 70 3.07 -31.52 -6.09
C SER A 70 3.59 -32.87 -5.56
N ASN A 71 2.90 -33.97 -5.87
CA ASN A 71 3.31 -35.36 -5.60
C ASN A 71 4.20 -35.98 -6.70
N GLY A 72 4.41 -35.29 -7.83
CA GLY A 72 5.19 -35.77 -8.98
C GLY A 72 4.39 -36.44 -10.10
N SER A 73 3.06 -36.62 -9.99
CA SER A 73 2.25 -37.12 -11.12
C SER A 73 2.02 -36.03 -12.17
N ILE A 74 1.98 -36.40 -13.45
CA ILE A 74 1.70 -35.47 -14.55
C ILE A 74 0.22 -35.07 -14.52
N ALA A 75 -0.05 -33.78 -14.28
CA ALA A 75 -1.40 -33.20 -14.38
C ALA A 75 -1.85 -33.07 -15.84
N TRP A 76 -0.92 -32.67 -16.72
CA TRP A 76 -1.08 -32.65 -18.18
C TRP A 76 0.27 -32.41 -18.87
N ASN A 77 0.34 -32.72 -20.16
CA ASN A 77 1.44 -32.33 -21.04
C ASN A 77 0.92 -31.59 -22.28
N LEU A 78 1.76 -30.73 -22.85
CA LEU A 78 1.50 -29.98 -24.08
C LEU A 78 2.68 -30.17 -25.04
N PRO A 79 2.47 -30.79 -26.22
CA PRO A 79 3.49 -30.80 -27.27
C PRO A 79 3.63 -29.38 -27.86
N LEU A 80 4.87 -28.94 -27.96
CA LEU A 80 5.26 -27.68 -28.59
C LEU A 80 5.87 -27.97 -29.96
N ASN A 81 5.60 -27.12 -30.95
CA ASN A 81 6.23 -27.21 -32.27
C ASN A 81 7.73 -26.80 -32.25
N HIS A 82 8.25 -26.40 -31.10
CA HIS A 82 9.59 -25.84 -30.90
C HIS A 82 10.24 -26.43 -29.65
N THR A 83 11.56 -26.52 -29.66
CA THR A 83 12.38 -27.12 -28.60
C THR A 83 12.63 -26.09 -27.49
N CYS A 84 12.27 -26.41 -26.24
CA CYS A 84 12.45 -25.50 -25.11
C CYS A 84 13.94 -25.16 -24.87
N SER A 85 14.21 -23.93 -24.44
CA SER A 85 15.56 -23.54 -24.03
C SER A 85 15.97 -24.21 -22.72
N PRO A 86 17.11 -24.93 -22.64
CA PRO A 86 17.60 -25.52 -21.40
C PRO A 86 18.23 -24.49 -20.44
N LYS A 87 18.34 -23.22 -20.86
CA LYS A 87 18.97 -22.13 -20.08
C LYS A 87 17.96 -21.18 -19.42
N ILE A 88 16.70 -21.17 -19.88
CA ILE A 88 15.69 -20.18 -19.46
C ILE A 88 14.50 -20.93 -18.87
N ALA A 89 14.26 -20.72 -17.57
CA ALA A 89 13.09 -21.26 -16.88
C ALA A 89 11.77 -20.71 -17.48
N PRO A 90 10.66 -21.45 -17.40
CA PRO A 90 9.33 -20.90 -17.64
C PRO A 90 9.07 -19.70 -16.72
N VAL A 91 8.46 -18.63 -17.23
CA VAL A 91 8.16 -17.40 -16.47
C VAL A 91 6.66 -17.23 -16.32
N ASN A 92 6.20 -17.17 -15.07
CA ASN A 92 4.81 -16.90 -14.73
C ASN A 92 4.42 -15.46 -15.12
N GLY A 93 3.36 -15.32 -15.92
CA GLY A 93 2.83 -14.04 -16.40
C GLY A 93 1.49 -13.65 -15.77
N GLY A 94 1.20 -14.14 -14.57
CA GLY A 94 -0.08 -14.07 -13.87
C GLY A 94 -0.83 -15.41 -13.90
N SER A 95 -1.90 -15.52 -13.10
CA SER A 95 -2.64 -16.76 -12.80
C SER A 95 -3.24 -17.52 -14.00
N THR A 96 -3.15 -17.00 -15.22
CA THR A 96 -3.69 -17.63 -16.44
C THR A 96 -2.68 -17.73 -17.58
N LYS A 97 -1.39 -17.39 -17.35
CA LYS A 97 -0.38 -17.27 -18.42
C LYS A 97 0.99 -17.71 -17.94
N ILE A 98 1.64 -18.60 -18.68
CA ILE A 98 3.06 -18.94 -18.53
C ILE A 98 3.75 -18.63 -19.85
N TYR A 99 4.91 -17.97 -19.78
CA TYR A 99 5.76 -17.69 -20.93
C TYR A 99 6.94 -18.67 -20.95
N VAL A 100 7.14 -19.34 -22.09
CA VAL A 100 8.19 -20.34 -22.31
C VAL A 100 9.06 -19.89 -23.48
N VAL A 101 10.38 -19.91 -23.30
CA VAL A 101 11.32 -19.67 -24.40
C VAL A 101 11.65 -21.00 -25.08
N ALA A 102 11.40 -21.07 -26.38
CA ALA A 102 11.70 -22.24 -27.21
C ALA A 102 12.40 -21.75 -28.49
N GLU A 103 13.58 -22.31 -28.78
CA GLU A 103 14.46 -21.84 -29.87
C GLU A 103 14.67 -20.31 -29.82
N ASP A 104 14.33 -19.56 -30.88
CA ASP A 104 14.41 -18.09 -30.96
C ASP A 104 13.07 -17.37 -30.66
N ARG A 105 12.18 -18.04 -29.91
CA ARG A 105 10.76 -17.68 -29.79
C ARG A 105 10.29 -17.64 -28.35
N VAL A 106 9.23 -16.86 -28.10
CA VAL A 106 8.46 -16.92 -26.84
C VAL A 106 7.07 -17.44 -27.15
N LEU A 107 6.72 -18.54 -26.48
CA LEU A 107 5.39 -19.11 -26.46
C LEU A 107 4.66 -18.67 -25.19
N LYS A 108 3.38 -18.34 -25.32
CA LYS A 108 2.47 -17.98 -24.25
C LYS A 108 1.48 -19.14 -24.09
N ILE A 109 1.53 -19.79 -22.94
CA ILE A 109 0.73 -20.96 -22.58
C ILE A 109 -0.36 -20.53 -21.60
N ASN A 110 -1.59 -21.01 -21.78
CA ASN A 110 -2.68 -20.84 -20.82
C ASN A 110 -2.97 -22.17 -20.09
N PRO A 111 -2.57 -22.31 -18.81
CA PRO A 111 -2.80 -23.53 -18.02
C PRO A 111 -4.27 -23.98 -17.97
N LEU A 112 -5.22 -23.04 -17.99
CA LEU A 112 -6.65 -23.35 -17.90
C LEU A 112 -7.21 -24.00 -19.18
N LYS A 113 -6.56 -23.79 -20.33
CA LYS A 113 -6.95 -24.38 -21.62
C LYS A 113 -6.15 -25.65 -21.94
N ALA A 114 -5.12 -25.98 -21.15
CA ALA A 114 -4.24 -27.11 -21.41
C ALA A 114 -4.91 -28.49 -21.27
N GLY A 115 -6.04 -28.58 -20.56
CA GLY A 115 -6.80 -29.81 -20.34
C GLY A 115 -8.09 -29.95 -21.18
N GLY A 116 -8.32 -29.13 -22.21
CA GLY A 116 -9.55 -29.14 -23.01
C GLY A 116 -9.31 -29.04 -24.52
N SER A 117 -10.24 -29.57 -25.34
CA SER A 117 -9.99 -29.87 -26.76
C SER A 117 -10.36 -28.78 -27.80
N SER A 118 -10.87 -27.61 -27.39
CA SER A 118 -11.51 -26.66 -28.32
C SER A 118 -10.73 -25.38 -28.67
N GLU A 119 -9.66 -25.02 -27.94
CA GLU A 119 -8.87 -23.82 -28.22
C GLU A 119 -7.38 -24.08 -27.97
N SER A 120 -6.50 -23.49 -28.79
CA SER A 120 -5.06 -23.70 -28.64
C SER A 120 -4.54 -23.11 -27.32
N ALA A 121 -4.13 -23.99 -26.41
CA ALA A 121 -3.52 -23.63 -25.13
C ALA A 121 -2.17 -22.89 -25.31
N VAL A 122 -1.54 -23.02 -26.48
CA VAL A 122 -0.24 -22.43 -26.83
C VAL A 122 -0.41 -21.37 -27.92
N GLN A 123 0.11 -20.17 -27.67
CA GLN A 123 0.10 -19.04 -28.61
C GLN A 123 1.53 -18.53 -28.84
N LEU A 124 1.93 -18.30 -30.10
CA LEU A 124 3.20 -17.63 -30.40
C LEU A 124 3.10 -16.14 -29.98
N PHE A 125 3.95 -15.71 -29.05
CA PHE A 125 3.96 -14.34 -28.53
C PHE A 125 5.06 -13.49 -29.17
N PHE A 126 6.23 -14.07 -29.40
CA PHE A 126 7.37 -13.42 -30.04
C PHE A 126 8.14 -14.42 -30.91
N GLY A 127 8.65 -13.96 -32.06
CA GLY A 127 9.33 -14.78 -33.08
C GLY A 127 8.61 -14.74 -34.43
N ALA A 128 9.29 -15.18 -35.50
CA ALA A 128 8.72 -15.19 -36.85
C ALA A 128 7.66 -16.29 -37.00
N LYS A 129 6.45 -15.97 -37.49
CA LYS A 129 5.47 -17.00 -37.86
C LYS A 129 6.07 -17.90 -38.97
N PRO A 130 5.94 -19.23 -38.90
CA PRO A 130 6.29 -20.08 -40.03
C PRO A 130 5.32 -19.75 -41.17
N ILE A 131 5.87 -19.33 -42.32
CA ILE A 131 5.08 -19.14 -43.54
C ILE A 131 4.90 -20.53 -44.14
N GLY A 132 3.65 -21.00 -44.20
CA GLY A 132 3.30 -22.21 -44.93
C GLY A 132 3.37 -21.91 -46.43
N GLY A 133 4.36 -22.46 -47.12
CA GLY A 133 4.53 -22.29 -48.56
C GLY A 133 5.98 -22.52 -48.98
N SER A 134 6.18 -23.47 -49.91
CA SER A 134 7.46 -23.65 -50.58
C SER A 134 7.84 -22.37 -51.35
N GLY A 135 9.03 -21.82 -51.08
CA GLY A 135 9.52 -20.61 -51.73
C GLY A 135 10.58 -19.90 -50.88
N GLY A 136 11.81 -19.85 -51.36
CA GLY A 136 12.94 -19.34 -50.60
C GLY A 136 12.85 -17.83 -50.32
N ALA A 137 12.54 -17.47 -49.07
CA ALA A 137 12.88 -16.19 -48.48
C ALA A 137 13.37 -16.44 -47.05
N GLU A 138 14.64 -16.09 -46.77
CA GLU A 138 15.26 -16.32 -45.47
C GLU A 138 14.44 -15.65 -44.36
N SER A 139 13.75 -16.44 -43.52
CA SER A 139 13.07 -15.90 -42.35
C SER A 139 14.13 -15.40 -41.37
N LYS A 140 14.42 -14.09 -41.41
CA LYS A 140 15.39 -13.43 -40.52
C LYS A 140 15.11 -13.80 -39.06
N SER A 141 15.89 -14.76 -38.54
CA SER A 141 15.80 -15.19 -37.13
C SER A 141 15.92 -13.97 -36.24
N TRP A 142 15.21 -13.97 -35.11
CA TRP A 142 15.25 -12.83 -34.19
C TRP A 142 16.54 -12.76 -33.38
N GLY A 143 17.37 -13.80 -33.39
CA GLY A 143 18.60 -13.92 -32.60
C GLY A 143 18.36 -14.57 -31.25
N GLU A 144 19.44 -14.94 -30.55
CA GLU A 144 19.34 -15.67 -29.28
C GLU A 144 18.66 -14.81 -28.19
N ILE A 145 17.54 -15.30 -27.66
CA ILE A 145 16.88 -14.71 -26.50
C ILE A 145 17.75 -14.99 -25.27
N VAL A 146 18.16 -13.93 -24.58
CA VAL A 146 18.95 -13.99 -23.35
C VAL A 146 18.07 -14.27 -22.14
N GLY A 147 16.87 -13.69 -22.13
CA GLY A 147 15.90 -13.90 -21.07
C GLY A 147 14.65 -13.05 -21.21
N ILE A 148 13.68 -13.31 -20.33
CA ILE A 148 12.35 -12.70 -20.31
C ILE A 148 11.96 -12.35 -18.87
N GLY A 149 11.31 -11.21 -18.70
CA GLY A 149 10.73 -10.76 -17.44
C GLY A 149 9.30 -10.26 -17.68
N VAL A 150 8.37 -10.54 -16.77
CA VAL A 150 6.96 -10.13 -16.91
C VAL A 150 6.53 -9.25 -15.75
N SER A 151 6.14 -8.02 -16.05
CA SER A 151 5.48 -7.11 -15.09
C SER A 151 3.97 -7.30 -15.18
N VAL A 152 3.39 -7.93 -14.16
CA VAL A 152 1.94 -8.08 -14.04
C VAL A 152 1.28 -6.71 -13.83
N PHE A 153 1.84 -5.86 -12.94
CA PHE A 153 1.27 -4.54 -12.63
C PHE A 153 1.28 -3.56 -13.81
N SER A 154 2.40 -3.43 -14.54
CA SER A 154 2.45 -2.58 -15.73
C SER A 154 1.97 -3.28 -17.02
N SER A 155 1.50 -4.53 -16.92
CA SER A 155 0.98 -5.36 -18.02
C SER A 155 1.93 -5.49 -19.21
N ARG A 156 3.20 -5.78 -18.92
CA ARG A 156 4.29 -5.81 -19.92
C ARG A 156 5.18 -7.04 -19.80
N VAL A 157 5.67 -7.47 -20.97
CA VAL A 157 6.67 -8.54 -21.13
C VAL A 157 7.93 -7.90 -21.70
N LEU A 158 9.02 -7.95 -20.96
CA LEU A 158 10.33 -7.48 -21.40
C LEU A 158 11.16 -8.67 -21.87
N ILE A 159 11.71 -8.59 -23.08
CA ILE A 159 12.51 -9.63 -23.71
C ILE A 159 13.88 -9.04 -24.04
N THR A 160 14.94 -9.65 -23.53
CA THR A 160 16.33 -9.29 -23.90
C THR A 160 16.80 -10.22 -25.02
N VAL A 161 17.22 -9.64 -26.15
CA VAL A 161 17.70 -10.38 -27.33
C VAL A 161 19.15 -10.00 -27.59
N ARG A 162 20.06 -10.99 -27.64
CA ARG A 162 21.50 -10.76 -27.72
C ARG A 162 21.84 -9.96 -28.98
N ARG A 163 22.71 -8.96 -28.83
CA ARG A 163 23.11 -7.98 -29.88
C ARG A 163 21.97 -7.16 -30.52
N ARG A 164 20.70 -7.31 -30.11
CA ARG A 164 19.57 -6.46 -30.57
C ARG A 164 19.04 -5.50 -29.51
N GLY A 165 19.13 -5.86 -28.23
CA GLY A 165 18.71 -5.01 -27.12
C GLY A 165 17.51 -5.55 -26.33
N LEU A 166 16.84 -4.65 -25.63
CA LEU A 166 15.70 -4.88 -24.77
C LEU A 166 14.41 -4.45 -25.47
N PHE A 167 13.39 -5.31 -25.48
CA PHE A 167 12.10 -5.05 -26.13
C PHE A 167 10.97 -5.21 -25.11
N ALA A 168 10.14 -4.19 -24.95
CA ALA A 168 8.96 -4.24 -24.08
C ALA A 168 7.69 -4.40 -24.93
N PHE A 169 6.96 -5.50 -24.70
CA PHE A 169 5.68 -5.80 -25.31
C PHE A 169 4.55 -5.62 -24.29
N ARG A 170 3.36 -5.24 -24.73
CA ARG A 170 2.13 -5.38 -23.93
C ARG A 170 1.73 -6.86 -23.83
N LEU A 171 0.96 -7.26 -22.83
CA LEU A 171 0.46 -8.64 -22.67
C LEU A 171 -0.31 -9.20 -23.90
N GLN A 172 -0.79 -8.33 -24.80
CA GLN A 172 -1.42 -8.69 -26.08
C GLN A 172 -0.43 -9.00 -27.23
N GLY A 173 0.89 -8.82 -27.03
CA GLY A 173 1.92 -9.06 -28.05
C GLY A 173 2.29 -7.85 -28.92
N LYS A 174 1.67 -6.67 -28.71
CA LYS A 174 2.07 -5.43 -29.38
C LYS A 174 3.32 -4.83 -28.74
N LEU A 175 4.36 -4.56 -29.54
CA LEU A 175 5.55 -3.84 -29.10
C LEU A 175 5.16 -2.45 -28.57
N ALA A 176 5.66 -2.10 -27.38
CA ALA A 176 5.44 -0.80 -26.75
C ALA A 176 6.67 0.12 -26.92
N TRP A 177 7.87 -0.42 -26.72
CA TRP A 177 9.14 0.27 -26.97
C TRP A 177 10.32 -0.72 -27.07
N SER A 178 11.45 -0.25 -27.60
CA SER A 178 12.74 -0.96 -27.57
C SER A 178 13.87 -0.04 -27.11
N ALA A 179 14.94 -0.61 -26.57
CA ALA A 179 16.13 0.10 -26.12
C ALA A 179 17.39 -0.74 -26.40
N GLY A 180 18.40 -0.13 -27.05
CA GLY A 180 19.75 -0.69 -27.15
C GLY A 180 20.62 -0.28 -25.95
N PRO A 181 21.74 -0.97 -25.68
CA PRO A 181 22.60 -0.65 -24.53
C PRO A 181 23.38 0.66 -24.68
N VAL A 182 23.45 1.20 -25.89
CA VAL A 182 24.04 2.52 -26.19
C VAL A 182 22.93 3.48 -26.57
N LYS A 183 22.92 4.67 -25.97
CA LYS A 183 22.03 5.78 -26.34
C LYS A 183 22.84 7.04 -26.57
N ASN A 184 22.79 7.57 -27.79
CA ASN A 184 23.40 8.86 -28.12
C ASN A 184 22.36 9.97 -27.88
N GLN A 185 22.66 10.93 -27.00
CA GLN A 185 21.85 12.14 -26.80
C GLN A 185 22.77 13.36 -26.81
N HIS A 186 22.44 14.39 -27.59
CA HIS A 186 23.19 15.64 -27.69
C HIS A 186 24.70 15.47 -27.96
N GLY A 187 25.10 14.46 -28.75
CA GLY A 187 26.50 14.13 -29.04
C GLY A 187 27.21 13.29 -27.97
N PHE A 188 26.61 13.10 -26.79
CA PHE A 188 27.16 12.26 -25.73
C PHE A 188 26.64 10.82 -25.83
N ARG A 189 27.56 9.86 -25.76
CA ARG A 189 27.28 8.42 -25.72
C ARG A 189 27.03 7.99 -24.28
N HIS A 190 25.77 7.73 -23.94
CA HIS A 190 25.36 7.17 -22.65
C HIS A 190 25.23 5.65 -22.74
N GLY A 191 25.82 4.94 -21.78
CA GLY A 191 25.90 3.48 -21.79
C GLY A 191 26.99 2.94 -22.71
N CYS A 192 27.60 1.83 -22.27
CA CYS A 192 28.78 1.18 -22.84
C CYS A 192 29.99 2.10 -22.97
N ARG A 193 30.93 1.99 -22.03
CA ARG A 193 32.30 2.55 -22.09
C ARG A 193 32.87 2.56 -23.51
N LYS A 194 33.48 3.69 -23.92
CA LYS A 194 33.95 3.95 -25.31
C LYS A 194 34.89 2.88 -25.89
N THR A 195 35.56 2.11 -25.03
CA THR A 195 36.48 1.01 -25.40
C THR A 195 35.77 -0.26 -25.89
N LEU A 196 34.46 -0.40 -25.67
CA LEU A 196 33.67 -1.57 -26.11
C LEU A 196 33.02 -1.31 -27.47
N THR A 197 33.39 -2.15 -28.45
CA THR A 197 32.91 -2.14 -29.84
C THR A 197 31.66 -3.00 -30.05
N ASP A 198 31.61 -4.23 -29.52
CA ASP A 198 30.42 -5.10 -29.47
C ASP A 198 29.78 -5.05 -28.09
N CYS A 199 29.02 -3.99 -27.80
CA CYS A 199 28.28 -3.89 -26.54
C CYS A 199 26.86 -4.45 -26.66
N HIS A 200 26.48 -5.36 -25.76
CA HIS A 200 25.16 -5.97 -25.72
C HIS A 200 24.72 -6.34 -24.29
N PHE A 201 23.40 -6.39 -24.07
CA PHE A 201 22.85 -6.89 -22.82
C PHE A 201 23.09 -8.40 -22.65
N THR A 202 23.49 -8.80 -21.45
CA THR A 202 23.92 -10.16 -21.09
C THR A 202 22.99 -10.86 -20.09
N SER A 203 22.13 -10.12 -19.38
CA SER A 203 21.18 -10.70 -18.42
C SER A 203 19.74 -10.75 -18.93
N ALA A 204 18.93 -11.61 -18.31
CA ALA A 204 17.48 -11.46 -18.32
C ALA A 204 17.07 -10.11 -17.68
N PRO A 205 15.93 -9.52 -18.08
CA PRO A 205 15.44 -8.29 -17.45
C PRO A 205 14.73 -8.62 -16.13
N VAL A 206 15.28 -8.13 -15.02
CA VAL A 206 14.76 -8.36 -13.67
C VAL A 206 13.86 -7.19 -13.27
N ILE A 207 12.62 -7.46 -12.91
CA ILE A 207 11.59 -6.44 -12.71
C ILE A 207 11.38 -6.18 -11.21
N ASP A 208 11.44 -4.91 -10.82
CA ASP A 208 10.89 -4.44 -9.55
C ASP A 208 9.43 -4.05 -9.77
N HIS A 209 8.55 -4.74 -9.06
CA HIS A 209 7.11 -4.65 -9.19
C HIS A 209 6.50 -3.45 -8.45
N CYS A 210 7.25 -2.87 -7.51
CA CYS A 210 6.81 -1.76 -6.68
C CYS A 210 7.11 -0.41 -7.34
N GLU A 211 8.33 -0.27 -7.87
CA GLU A 211 8.78 0.95 -8.56
C GLU A 211 8.49 0.92 -10.08
N ALA A 212 7.97 -0.21 -10.58
CA ALA A 212 7.72 -0.46 -12.00
C ALA A 212 8.97 -0.28 -12.89
N ARG A 213 10.13 -0.68 -12.37
CA ARG A 213 11.46 -0.62 -13.01
C ARG A 213 11.93 -1.99 -13.48
N ALA A 214 12.87 -2.00 -14.42
CA ALA A 214 13.53 -3.21 -14.90
C ALA A 214 15.04 -3.00 -14.96
N TYR A 215 15.79 -4.00 -14.50
CA TYR A 215 17.24 -3.98 -14.38
C TYR A 215 17.87 -4.97 -15.36
N VAL A 216 18.91 -4.51 -16.08
CA VAL A 216 19.62 -5.31 -17.09
C VAL A 216 21.12 -5.01 -17.03
N LEU A 217 21.96 -6.04 -17.11
CA LEU A 217 23.42 -5.91 -17.23
C LEU A 217 23.86 -5.97 -18.69
N ASN A 218 24.97 -5.30 -19.02
CA ASN A 218 25.70 -5.47 -20.27
C ASN A 218 27.00 -6.28 -20.10
N ASN A 219 27.65 -6.61 -21.22
CA ASN A 219 28.95 -7.27 -21.25
C ASN A 219 30.14 -6.39 -20.80
N GLY A 220 29.90 -5.11 -20.48
CA GLY A 220 30.90 -4.20 -19.91
C GLY A 220 30.89 -4.14 -18.37
N GLY A 221 29.91 -4.75 -17.70
CA GLY A 221 29.75 -4.67 -16.25
C GLY A 221 28.91 -3.47 -15.77
N GLU A 222 28.18 -2.81 -16.67
CA GLU A 222 27.27 -1.71 -16.31
C GLU A 222 25.84 -2.24 -16.07
N LEU A 223 25.23 -1.82 -14.96
CA LEU A 223 23.85 -2.11 -14.58
C LEU A 223 22.93 -0.94 -14.99
N TYR A 224 21.90 -1.24 -15.77
CA TYR A 224 20.95 -0.26 -16.28
C TYR A 224 19.62 -0.37 -15.54
N ALA A 225 19.09 0.76 -15.07
CA ALA A 225 17.71 0.85 -14.62
C ALA A 225 16.84 1.49 -15.71
N VAL A 226 15.84 0.75 -16.19
CA VAL A 226 14.90 1.17 -17.23
C VAL A 226 13.50 1.26 -16.64
N SER A 227 12.72 2.27 -17.01
CA SER A 227 11.29 2.25 -16.69
C SER A 227 10.62 1.10 -17.45
N THR A 228 9.75 0.30 -16.82
CA THR A 228 8.93 -0.66 -17.59
C THR A 228 7.99 0.07 -18.57
N SER A 229 7.63 1.33 -18.28
CA SER A 229 6.68 2.10 -19.06
C SER A 229 7.27 2.73 -20.33
N ASN A 230 8.52 3.21 -20.30
CA ASN A 230 9.14 3.98 -21.38
C ASN A 230 10.61 3.55 -21.60
N PRO A 231 11.21 3.70 -22.80
CA PRO A 231 12.59 3.30 -23.11
C PRO A 231 13.66 4.25 -22.50
N HIS A 232 13.35 4.94 -21.41
CA HIS A 232 14.26 5.85 -20.73
C HIS A 232 15.03 5.10 -19.64
N PHE A 233 16.35 5.22 -19.71
CA PHE A 233 17.23 4.89 -18.60
C PHE A 233 17.05 5.93 -17.51
N LEU A 234 16.85 5.45 -16.28
CA LEU A 234 16.72 6.27 -15.07
C LEU A 234 18.10 6.54 -14.48
N TRP A 235 18.93 5.49 -14.44
CA TRP A 235 20.35 5.55 -14.07
C TRP A 235 21.10 4.39 -14.72
N ILE A 236 22.42 4.52 -14.79
CA ILE A 236 23.37 3.48 -15.21
C ILE A 236 24.51 3.48 -14.20
N THR A 237 24.81 2.33 -13.60
CA THR A 237 25.88 2.17 -12.61
C THR A 237 26.98 1.30 -13.20
N ASP A 238 28.20 1.82 -13.32
CA ASP A 238 29.38 1.02 -13.66
C ASP A 238 29.80 0.20 -12.44
N LEU A 239 29.74 -1.12 -12.56
CA LEU A 239 30.14 -2.09 -11.54
C LEU A 239 31.34 -2.94 -12.03
N SER A 240 31.98 -2.56 -13.15
CA SER A 240 33.09 -3.30 -13.76
C SER A 240 34.31 -3.47 -12.84
N SER A 241 34.48 -2.57 -11.85
CA SER A 241 35.52 -2.65 -10.82
C SER A 241 35.39 -3.86 -9.90
N TYR A 242 34.18 -4.40 -9.71
CA TYR A 242 33.95 -5.61 -8.91
C TYR A 242 34.25 -6.90 -9.69
N GLY A 243 34.51 -6.81 -11.00
CA GLY A 243 34.78 -7.94 -11.89
C GLY A 243 33.52 -8.48 -12.58
N ASN A 244 33.55 -9.76 -12.94
CA ASN A 244 32.45 -10.39 -13.69
C ASN A 244 31.23 -10.62 -12.78
N ILE A 245 30.31 -9.66 -12.79
CA ILE A 245 28.97 -9.76 -12.21
C ILE A 245 28.19 -10.86 -12.92
N SER A 246 27.39 -11.63 -12.18
CA SER A 246 26.64 -12.74 -12.78
C SER A 246 25.13 -12.64 -12.68
N THR A 247 24.56 -12.22 -11.53
CA THR A 247 23.10 -12.16 -11.38
C THR A 247 22.60 -10.89 -10.71
N ILE A 248 21.36 -10.55 -11.04
CA ILE A 248 20.58 -9.44 -10.49
C ILE A 248 19.35 -10.05 -9.82
N THR A 249 18.87 -9.48 -8.72
CA THR A 249 17.59 -9.82 -8.11
C THR A 249 16.96 -8.56 -7.53
N ALA A 250 15.74 -8.23 -7.97
CA ALA A 250 14.98 -7.12 -7.41
C ALA A 250 14.47 -7.51 -6.02
N GLY A 251 14.77 -6.69 -5.01
CA GLY A 251 14.29 -6.92 -3.65
C GLY A 251 12.82 -6.56 -3.47
N ASN A 252 12.23 -5.76 -4.37
CA ASN A 252 10.87 -5.19 -4.23
C ASN A 252 10.69 -4.43 -2.90
N ASN A 253 11.79 -3.94 -2.33
CA ASN A 253 11.94 -3.32 -1.01
C ASN A 253 12.77 -2.02 -1.10
N GLY A 254 12.95 -1.48 -2.31
CA GLY A 254 13.79 -0.31 -2.58
C GLY A 254 15.26 -0.65 -2.86
N LEU A 255 15.62 -1.93 -2.84
CA LEU A 255 16.96 -2.42 -3.14
C LEU A 255 16.98 -3.38 -4.33
N VAL A 256 18.08 -3.32 -5.09
CA VAL A 256 18.46 -4.31 -6.10
C VAL A 256 19.70 -5.03 -5.59
N TYR A 257 19.64 -6.35 -5.51
CA TYR A 257 20.77 -7.17 -5.09
C TYR A 257 21.52 -7.71 -6.32
N VAL A 258 22.84 -7.66 -6.26
CA VAL A 258 23.74 -8.10 -7.34
C VAL A 258 24.76 -9.06 -6.77
N THR A 259 24.90 -10.24 -7.38
CA THR A 259 25.93 -11.23 -6.98
C THR A 259 27.15 -11.14 -7.88
N VAL A 260 28.32 -11.15 -7.24
CA VAL A 260 29.63 -11.08 -7.88
C VAL A 260 30.42 -12.33 -7.48
N PRO A 261 30.45 -13.39 -8.32
CA PRO A 261 31.15 -14.64 -8.06
C PRO A 261 32.67 -14.56 -8.29
N ALA A 262 33.22 -13.36 -8.49
CA ALA A 262 34.66 -13.13 -8.54
C ALA A 262 35.33 -13.45 -7.18
N ALA A 263 36.65 -13.30 -7.09
CA ALA A 263 37.50 -13.89 -6.04
C ALA A 263 36.95 -13.82 -4.59
N ALA A 264 36.42 -12.67 -4.18
CA ALA A 264 35.92 -12.43 -2.82
C ALA A 264 34.47 -12.89 -2.55
N ALA A 265 33.75 -13.42 -3.56
CA ALA A 265 32.34 -13.84 -3.52
C ALA A 265 31.44 -12.83 -2.77
N LEU A 266 30.95 -11.81 -3.48
CA LEU A 266 30.24 -10.68 -2.87
C LEU A 266 28.77 -10.63 -3.27
N ILE A 267 27.95 -10.10 -2.37
CA ILE A 267 26.61 -9.57 -2.67
C ILE A 267 26.59 -8.06 -2.42
N LEU A 268 26.14 -7.31 -3.41
CA LEU A 268 26.00 -5.84 -3.35
C LEU A 268 24.51 -5.50 -3.23
N ALA A 269 24.17 -4.54 -2.36
CA ALA A 269 22.85 -3.93 -2.31
C ALA A 269 22.91 -2.53 -2.92
N ILE A 270 22.08 -2.29 -3.93
CA ILE A 270 22.04 -1.07 -4.71
C ILE A 270 20.69 -0.37 -4.49
N ASP A 271 20.71 0.93 -4.24
CA ASP A 271 19.52 1.78 -4.20
C ASP A 271 18.79 1.70 -5.56
N ALA A 272 17.56 1.15 -5.54
CA ALA A 272 16.77 0.91 -6.75
C ALA A 272 16.42 2.22 -7.50
N SER A 273 16.46 3.36 -6.83
CA SER A 273 16.11 4.67 -7.36
C SER A 273 17.28 5.51 -7.86
N LYS A 274 18.47 5.35 -7.25
CA LYS A 274 19.67 6.15 -7.57
C LYS A 274 20.78 5.35 -8.25
N GLY A 275 20.79 4.03 -8.12
CA GLY A 275 21.86 3.17 -8.62
C GLY A 275 23.12 3.13 -7.75
N ASN A 276 23.08 3.73 -6.56
CA ASN A 276 24.22 3.77 -5.65
C ASN A 276 24.32 2.47 -4.84
N VAL A 277 25.52 1.91 -4.69
CA VAL A 277 25.78 0.81 -3.75
C VAL A 277 25.62 1.34 -2.32
N LEU A 278 24.72 0.75 -1.53
CA LEU A 278 24.48 1.13 -0.13
C LEU A 278 25.33 0.31 0.84
N TRP A 279 25.48 -0.99 0.56
CA TRP A 279 26.33 -1.90 1.31
C TRP A 279 26.80 -3.08 0.46
N GLN A 280 27.87 -3.73 0.91
CA GLN A 280 28.40 -4.97 0.35
C GLN A 280 28.57 -6.01 1.46
N GLY A 281 28.28 -7.27 1.15
CA GLY A 281 28.43 -8.41 2.07
C GLY A 281 29.29 -9.51 1.44
N SER A 282 30.14 -10.14 2.25
CA SER A 282 30.89 -11.33 1.85
C SER A 282 30.04 -12.59 2.04
N ILE A 283 30.04 -13.46 1.03
CA ILE A 283 29.39 -14.76 1.03
C ILE A 283 30.42 -15.84 0.72
N GLY A 284 30.07 -17.11 0.96
CA GLY A 284 30.94 -18.21 0.57
C GLY A 284 30.96 -18.42 -0.95
N PRO A 285 31.88 -19.26 -1.46
CA PRO A 285 31.96 -19.58 -2.90
C PRO A 285 30.66 -20.17 -3.45
N LEU A 286 30.28 -19.76 -4.65
CA LEU A 286 29.03 -20.16 -5.32
C LEU A 286 29.24 -21.35 -6.26
N SER A 287 28.20 -22.17 -6.44
CA SER A 287 28.27 -23.38 -7.29
C SER A 287 28.31 -23.11 -8.80
N SER A 288 27.86 -21.93 -9.23
CA SER A 288 27.82 -21.50 -10.63
C SER A 288 27.80 -19.97 -10.71
N ALA A 289 28.20 -19.40 -11.85
CA ALA A 289 28.02 -17.98 -12.10
C ALA A 289 26.52 -17.58 -12.00
N ASP A 290 25.62 -18.31 -12.67
CA ASP A 290 24.18 -17.99 -12.76
C ASP A 290 23.39 -18.21 -11.45
N TYR A 291 24.07 -18.28 -10.30
CA TYR A 291 23.48 -18.49 -8.99
C TYR A 291 22.75 -17.23 -8.49
N THR A 292 21.44 -17.25 -8.63
CA THR A 292 20.53 -16.17 -8.25
C THR A 292 20.15 -16.28 -6.77
N PRO A 293 20.27 -15.19 -5.97
CA PRO A 293 19.76 -15.17 -4.61
C PRO A 293 18.23 -15.11 -4.62
N VAL A 294 17.61 -15.40 -3.47
CA VAL A 294 16.16 -15.26 -3.25
C VAL A 294 15.89 -14.12 -2.28
N VAL A 295 14.78 -13.39 -2.44
CA VAL A 295 14.35 -12.35 -1.48
C VAL A 295 12.98 -12.73 -0.94
N ASP A 296 12.82 -12.67 0.38
CA ASP A 296 11.54 -12.91 1.05
C ASP A 296 10.70 -11.64 1.22
N SER A 297 9.43 -11.80 1.57
CA SER A 297 8.48 -10.71 1.81
C SER A 297 8.77 -9.88 3.08
N SER A 298 9.72 -10.31 3.92
CA SER A 298 10.30 -9.49 5.00
C SER A 298 11.47 -8.62 4.50
N GLY A 299 11.87 -8.77 3.23
CA GLY A 299 12.96 -8.05 2.59
C GLY A 299 14.35 -8.61 2.89
N TRP A 300 14.47 -9.84 3.41
CA TRP A 300 15.77 -10.51 3.58
C TRP A 300 16.19 -11.19 2.28
N VAL A 301 17.45 -11.00 1.87
CA VAL A 301 18.05 -11.66 0.71
C VAL A 301 18.88 -12.86 1.17
N SER A 302 18.63 -14.03 0.61
CA SER A 302 19.27 -15.29 1.01
C SER A 302 19.97 -15.99 -0.17
N VAL A 303 21.17 -16.49 0.09
CA VAL A 303 22.03 -17.17 -0.90
C VAL A 303 22.73 -18.37 -0.24
N GLY A 304 22.72 -19.53 -0.89
CA GLY A 304 23.45 -20.71 -0.45
C GLY A 304 24.86 -20.78 -1.03
N SER A 305 25.79 -21.44 -0.33
CA SER A 305 27.19 -21.56 -0.75
C SER A 305 27.73 -22.99 -0.64
N LEU A 306 28.75 -23.28 -1.45
CA LEU A 306 29.58 -24.48 -1.38
C LEU A 306 30.36 -24.62 -0.05
N ASP A 307 30.43 -23.60 0.80
CA ASP A 307 31.01 -23.74 2.15
C ASP A 307 30.10 -24.54 3.11
N GLY A 308 28.81 -24.69 2.76
CA GLY A 308 27.78 -25.39 3.55
C GLY A 308 26.78 -24.45 4.22
N PHE A 309 26.93 -23.13 4.10
CA PHE A 309 26.06 -22.14 4.75
C PHE A 309 25.08 -21.46 3.78
N VAL A 310 23.89 -21.17 4.30
CA VAL A 310 22.97 -20.14 3.78
C VAL A 310 23.34 -18.82 4.43
N TYR A 311 23.64 -17.82 3.61
CA TYR A 311 23.86 -16.44 4.02
C TYR A 311 22.58 -15.65 3.77
N SER A 312 21.98 -15.09 4.82
CA SER A 312 20.78 -14.26 4.75
C SER A 312 21.09 -12.85 5.25
N PHE A 313 20.91 -11.83 4.42
CA PHE A 313 21.14 -10.42 4.76
C PHE A 313 19.81 -9.67 4.89
N SER A 314 19.71 -8.82 5.91
CA SER A 314 18.63 -7.84 6.03
C SER A 314 18.81 -6.69 5.03
N GLN A 315 17.77 -5.87 4.88
CA GLN A 315 17.81 -4.62 4.08
C GLN A 315 18.96 -3.68 4.47
N THR A 316 19.43 -3.72 5.72
CA THR A 316 20.53 -2.90 6.25
C THR A 316 21.89 -3.60 6.21
N GLY A 317 21.99 -4.80 5.63
CA GLY A 317 23.23 -5.56 5.50
C GLY A 317 23.58 -6.44 6.71
N VAL A 318 22.71 -6.57 7.71
CA VAL A 318 22.94 -7.48 8.85
C VAL A 318 22.84 -8.92 8.36
N VAL A 319 23.92 -9.68 8.49
CA VAL A 319 24.00 -11.08 8.03
C VAL A 319 23.63 -12.07 9.13
N LYS A 320 22.90 -13.13 8.75
CA LYS A 320 22.70 -14.38 9.49
C LYS A 320 23.24 -15.54 8.65
N LYS A 321 23.85 -16.52 9.31
CA LYS A 321 24.32 -17.77 8.68
C LYS A 321 23.54 -18.97 9.22
N PHE A 322 23.14 -19.87 8.34
CA PHE A 322 22.42 -21.10 8.68
C PHE A 322 23.04 -22.33 8.00
N PRO A 323 23.24 -23.46 8.71
CA PRO A 323 23.20 -23.62 10.17
C PRO A 323 24.26 -22.74 10.88
N ARG A 324 24.23 -22.66 12.22
CA ARG A 324 25.24 -21.87 12.98
C ARG A 324 26.64 -22.48 12.90
N VAL A 325 26.72 -23.80 12.73
CA VAL A 325 27.94 -24.57 12.50
C VAL A 325 27.65 -25.44 11.28
N ALA A 326 28.40 -25.27 10.19
CA ALA A 326 28.30 -26.16 9.04
C ALA A 326 29.05 -27.46 9.32
N ASP A 327 28.48 -28.56 8.84
CA ASP A 327 29.25 -29.81 8.70
C ASP A 327 30.36 -29.57 7.68
N GLN A 328 31.59 -29.99 8.01
CA GLN A 328 32.77 -29.81 7.17
C GLN A 328 32.55 -30.41 5.78
N GLU A 329 31.77 -31.49 5.67
CA GLU A 329 31.49 -32.19 4.43
C GLU A 329 30.24 -31.70 3.68
N SER A 330 29.54 -30.67 4.18
CA SER A 330 28.32 -30.15 3.55
C SER A 330 28.57 -29.05 2.50
N VAL A 331 27.74 -29.03 1.45
CA VAL A 331 27.73 -28.00 0.39
C VAL A 331 26.29 -27.63 0.02
N ILE A 332 26.04 -26.39 -0.41
CA ILE A 332 24.76 -26.00 -1.01
C ILE A 332 25.01 -25.68 -2.48
N GLN A 333 24.57 -26.58 -3.36
CA GLN A 333 24.77 -26.47 -4.81
C GLN A 333 23.61 -25.77 -5.53
N VAL A 334 22.42 -25.78 -4.92
CA VAL A 334 21.16 -25.30 -5.50
C VAL A 334 20.68 -24.02 -4.82
N ARG A 335 20.24 -23.05 -5.64
CA ARG A 335 19.65 -21.80 -5.13
C ARG A 335 18.41 -22.08 -4.27
N PRO A 336 18.22 -21.38 -3.14
CA PRO A 336 17.00 -21.51 -2.36
C PRO A 336 15.74 -21.17 -3.16
N ILE A 337 14.61 -21.78 -2.80
CA ILE A 337 13.30 -21.52 -3.41
C ILE A 337 12.40 -20.82 -2.39
N LEU A 338 11.75 -19.74 -2.80
CA LEU A 338 10.81 -19.00 -1.93
C LEU A 338 9.53 -19.82 -1.71
N ASP A 339 9.08 -19.87 -0.47
CA ASP A 339 7.86 -20.55 -0.07
C ASP A 339 6.56 -19.90 -0.64
N CYS A 340 5.46 -20.66 -0.64
CA CYS A 340 4.14 -20.20 -1.06
C CYS A 340 3.59 -19.04 -0.19
N SER A 341 3.99 -18.90 1.07
CA SER A 341 3.70 -17.73 1.92
C SER A 341 4.53 -16.51 1.55
N GLY A 342 5.73 -16.71 0.99
CA GLY A 342 6.70 -15.64 0.75
C GLY A 342 7.56 -15.25 1.95
N PHE A 343 7.38 -15.86 3.13
CA PHE A 343 8.15 -15.53 4.35
C PHE A 343 9.24 -16.56 4.72
N ALA A 344 9.20 -17.75 4.13
CA ALA A 344 10.17 -18.82 4.32
C ALA A 344 10.87 -19.19 3.01
N ILE A 345 11.99 -19.91 3.11
CA ILE A 345 12.72 -20.45 1.97
C ILE A 345 13.03 -21.94 2.18
N TYR A 346 12.99 -22.70 1.09
CA TYR A 346 13.45 -24.08 1.02
C TYR A 346 14.90 -24.12 0.50
N VAL A 347 15.73 -24.91 1.15
CA VAL A 347 17.16 -25.07 0.85
C VAL A 347 17.50 -26.56 0.75
N SER A 348 18.41 -26.89 -0.15
CA SER A 348 19.01 -28.21 -0.28
C SER A 348 20.47 -28.16 0.20
N GLN A 349 20.82 -28.99 1.18
CA GLN A 349 22.19 -29.12 1.70
C GLN A 349 22.69 -30.54 1.44
N THR A 350 23.70 -30.67 0.58
CA THR A 350 24.26 -31.94 0.13
C THR A 350 25.49 -32.28 0.97
N GLU A 351 25.45 -33.43 1.64
CA GLU A 351 26.56 -34.05 2.37
C GLU A 351 27.44 -34.79 1.35
N MET A 352 28.76 -34.57 1.38
CA MET A 352 29.73 -35.15 0.45
C MET A 352 30.56 -36.24 1.14
N ASP A 353 31.15 -37.15 0.38
CA ASP A 353 32.13 -38.13 0.92
C ASP A 353 33.48 -37.50 1.29
N GLY A 354 33.72 -36.25 0.89
CA GLY A 354 34.95 -35.51 1.13
C GLY A 354 34.93 -34.14 0.45
N LYS A 355 35.34 -33.09 1.17
CA LYS A 355 35.36 -31.68 0.73
C LYS A 355 36.72 -31.05 1.04
N VAL A 356 37.45 -30.67 -0.01
CA VAL A 356 38.71 -29.93 0.09
C VAL A 356 38.47 -28.48 -0.30
N SER A 357 38.73 -27.57 0.64
CA SER A 357 38.78 -26.13 0.37
C SER A 357 40.23 -25.67 0.26
N GLN A 358 40.60 -25.09 -0.88
CA GLN A 358 41.92 -24.53 -1.12
C GLN A 358 41.80 -23.07 -1.55
N ARG A 359 42.43 -22.17 -0.81
CA ARG A 359 42.55 -20.76 -1.18
C ARG A 359 43.81 -20.55 -2.02
N ILE A 360 43.66 -20.00 -3.22
CA ILE A 360 44.77 -19.68 -4.13
C ILE A 360 44.65 -18.20 -4.51
N GLY A 361 45.54 -17.38 -3.92
CA GLY A 361 45.39 -15.92 -3.94
C GLY A 361 44.07 -15.51 -3.28
N ASP A 362 43.29 -14.67 -3.97
CA ASP A 362 41.99 -14.23 -3.46
C ASP A 362 40.86 -15.25 -3.67
N TYR A 363 41.04 -16.26 -4.53
CA TYR A 363 39.99 -17.23 -4.87
C TYR A 363 39.95 -18.39 -3.89
N THR A 364 38.75 -18.76 -3.44
CA THR A 364 38.50 -19.99 -2.67
C THR A 364 37.93 -21.07 -3.60
N PHE A 365 38.72 -22.09 -3.89
CA PHE A 365 38.30 -23.25 -4.66
C PHE A 365 37.79 -24.33 -3.71
N ILE A 366 36.61 -24.87 -3.98
CA ILE A 366 36.08 -26.04 -3.27
C ILE A 366 35.97 -27.20 -4.26
N SER A 367 36.70 -28.26 -3.97
CA SER A 367 36.55 -29.56 -4.63
C SER A 367 35.80 -30.49 -3.68
N ALA A 368 34.77 -31.16 -4.18
CA ALA A 368 34.00 -32.12 -3.41
C ALA A 368 33.91 -33.45 -4.18
N MET A 369 33.92 -34.56 -3.44
CA MET A 369 33.84 -35.93 -3.98
C MET A 369 32.41 -36.27 -4.43
N LYS A 370 32.00 -37.54 -4.37
CA LYS A 370 30.62 -37.92 -4.68
C LYS A 370 29.66 -37.48 -3.55
N PRO A 371 28.40 -37.12 -3.87
CA PRO A 371 27.40 -36.80 -2.86
C PRO A 371 26.97 -38.07 -2.12
N ARG A 372 26.81 -37.96 -0.81
CA ARG A 372 26.49 -39.04 0.14
C ARG A 372 25.02 -39.02 0.57
N SER A 373 24.51 -37.84 0.93
CA SER A 373 23.10 -37.61 1.27
C SER A 373 22.70 -36.17 0.93
N VAL A 374 21.40 -35.90 0.81
CA VAL A 374 20.88 -34.53 0.65
C VAL A 374 19.86 -34.26 1.74
N THR A 375 19.93 -33.09 2.37
CA THR A 375 19.01 -32.66 3.42
C THR A 375 18.22 -31.45 2.93
N PHE A 376 16.91 -31.60 2.77
CA PHE A 376 15.99 -30.53 2.40
C PHE A 376 15.47 -29.84 3.65
N THR A 377 15.66 -28.53 3.75
CA THR A 377 15.35 -27.75 4.96
C THR A 377 14.50 -26.52 4.62
N MET A 378 13.44 -26.29 5.40
CA MET A 378 12.63 -25.07 5.36
C MET A 378 13.04 -24.15 6.51
N LEU A 379 13.42 -22.91 6.17
CA LEU A 379 13.87 -21.91 7.15
C LEU A 379 13.22 -20.54 6.93
N VAL A 380 13.04 -19.78 8.01
CA VAL A 380 12.52 -18.41 8.01
C VAL A 380 13.68 -17.45 8.26
N PRO A 381 14.19 -16.70 7.25
CA PRO A 381 15.40 -15.87 7.41
C PRO A 381 15.25 -14.80 8.51
N ALA A 382 14.08 -14.16 8.58
CA ALA A 382 13.80 -13.08 9.51
C ALA A 382 13.93 -13.50 10.98
N THR A 383 13.39 -14.65 11.40
CA THR A 383 13.51 -15.17 12.76
C THR A 383 14.76 -16.04 12.95
N GLY A 384 15.18 -16.76 11.91
CA GLY A 384 16.15 -17.84 11.97
C GLY A 384 15.57 -19.18 12.43
N SER A 385 14.24 -19.33 12.40
CA SER A 385 13.55 -20.57 12.73
C SER A 385 13.72 -21.61 11.62
N LEU A 386 14.03 -22.84 12.00
CA LEU A 386 14.07 -24.00 11.12
C LEU A 386 12.82 -24.85 11.40
N LEU A 387 11.99 -25.07 10.36
CA LEU A 387 10.64 -25.62 10.52
C LEU A 387 10.53 -27.08 10.06
N LEU A 388 11.27 -27.45 9.02
CA LEU A 388 11.31 -28.79 8.46
C LEU A 388 12.76 -29.11 8.09
N SER A 389 13.17 -30.36 8.31
CA SER A 389 14.40 -30.92 7.75
C SER A 389 14.19 -32.41 7.45
N GLU A 390 14.31 -32.81 6.18
CA GLU A 390 14.16 -34.20 5.72
C GLU A 390 15.41 -34.62 4.94
N LYS A 391 16.01 -35.76 5.31
CA LYS A 391 17.10 -36.38 4.55
C LYS A 391 16.53 -37.19 3.37
N TYR A 392 17.20 -37.12 2.23
CA TYR A 392 16.93 -37.88 1.03
C TYR A 392 17.84 -39.13 0.97
N PRO A 393 17.30 -40.32 0.67
CA PRO A 393 15.88 -40.62 0.49
C PRO A 393 15.13 -40.71 1.82
N GLY A 394 14.05 -39.94 1.93
CA GLY A 394 13.09 -39.90 3.04
C GLY A 394 11.63 -40.12 2.59
N PRO A 395 10.66 -40.11 3.52
CA PRO A 395 9.27 -40.51 3.29
C PRO A 395 8.53 -39.76 2.17
N PHE A 396 8.83 -38.49 1.92
CA PHE A 396 8.22 -37.76 0.81
C PHE A 396 8.94 -38.05 -0.51
N SER A 397 10.27 -38.08 -0.48
CA SER A 397 11.04 -38.37 -1.68
C SER A 397 10.82 -39.78 -2.24
N SER A 398 10.48 -40.77 -1.40
CA SER A 398 10.09 -42.10 -1.85
C SER A 398 8.75 -42.09 -2.60
N LYS A 399 7.82 -41.19 -2.26
CA LYS A 399 6.58 -40.98 -3.03
C LYS A 399 6.88 -40.33 -4.39
N LEU A 400 7.76 -39.32 -4.42
CA LEU A 400 8.23 -38.71 -5.68
C LEU A 400 8.90 -39.73 -6.60
N LEU A 401 9.79 -40.58 -6.07
CA LEU A 401 10.47 -41.64 -6.83
C LEU A 401 9.53 -42.71 -7.39
N ASN A 402 8.36 -42.92 -6.78
CA ASN A 402 7.37 -43.88 -7.27
C ASN A 402 6.37 -43.27 -8.29
N SER A 403 6.32 -41.93 -8.37
CA SER A 403 5.45 -41.16 -9.29
C SER A 403 5.94 -41.19 -10.75
N ASP A 404 5.29 -40.41 -11.62
CA ASP A 404 5.68 -40.28 -13.04
C ASP A 404 7.07 -39.65 -13.22
N LEU A 405 7.59 -38.94 -12.21
CA LEU A 405 8.94 -38.36 -12.22
C LEU A 405 10.06 -39.38 -12.45
N LYS A 406 9.84 -40.66 -12.11
CA LYS A 406 10.82 -41.75 -12.37
C LYS A 406 11.20 -41.91 -13.84
N HIS A 407 10.37 -41.40 -14.75
CA HIS A 407 10.61 -41.44 -16.19
C HIS A 407 11.50 -40.27 -16.69
N PHE A 408 11.94 -39.38 -15.79
CA PHE A 408 12.74 -38.20 -16.12
C PHE A 408 14.06 -38.15 -15.34
N ASP A 409 15.12 -37.69 -15.99
CA ASP A 409 16.38 -37.35 -15.31
C ASP A 409 16.20 -36.01 -14.59
N CYS A 410 16.06 -36.09 -13.26
CA CYS A 410 15.78 -34.95 -12.37
C CYS A 410 17.05 -34.52 -11.62
N ASP A 411 17.38 -33.23 -11.69
CA ASP A 411 18.43 -32.63 -10.86
C ASP A 411 17.89 -32.22 -9.47
N GLU A 412 18.83 -31.90 -8.56
CA GLU A 412 18.53 -31.41 -7.21
C GLU A 412 17.62 -30.16 -7.19
N LYS A 413 17.61 -29.36 -8.26
CA LYS A 413 16.74 -28.17 -8.41
C LYS A 413 15.30 -28.58 -8.71
N VAL A 414 15.10 -29.64 -9.50
CA VAL A 414 13.79 -30.25 -9.74
C VAL A 414 13.22 -30.80 -8.43
N VAL A 415 13.99 -31.61 -7.70
CA VAL A 415 13.53 -32.19 -6.43
C VAL A 415 13.17 -31.11 -5.40
N LEU A 416 14.02 -30.08 -5.23
CA LEU A 416 13.73 -28.96 -4.32
C LEU A 416 12.44 -28.21 -4.70
N ALA A 417 12.12 -28.09 -5.99
CA ALA A 417 10.87 -27.45 -6.43
C ALA A 417 9.62 -28.27 -6.07
N PHE A 418 9.70 -29.61 -6.07
CA PHE A 418 8.61 -30.45 -5.57
C PHE A 418 8.45 -30.37 -4.05
N PHE A 419 9.55 -30.32 -3.29
CA PHE A 419 9.48 -30.04 -1.85
C PHE A 419 8.76 -28.70 -1.57
N ALA A 420 9.13 -27.62 -2.27
CA ALA A 420 8.49 -26.32 -2.14
C ALA A 420 7.01 -26.30 -2.60
N ALA A 421 6.63 -27.16 -3.55
CA ALA A 421 5.25 -27.29 -4.02
C ALA A 421 4.35 -28.13 -3.08
N SER A 422 4.95 -29.08 -2.36
CA SER A 422 4.22 -30.09 -1.56
C SER A 422 3.73 -29.63 -0.19
N ARG A 423 4.32 -28.57 0.38
CA ARG A 423 3.88 -27.92 1.64
C ARG A 423 3.79 -28.88 2.84
N ILE A 424 4.71 -29.83 2.92
CA ILE A 424 4.73 -30.85 3.98
C ILE A 424 4.91 -30.18 5.33
N ASN A 425 3.89 -30.28 6.20
CA ASN A 425 3.86 -29.66 7.52
C ASN A 425 4.10 -28.14 7.51
N ASP A 426 3.80 -27.46 6.40
CA ASP A 426 3.92 -26.00 6.28
C ASP A 426 2.92 -25.30 7.22
N PRO A 427 3.39 -24.50 8.21
CA PRO A 427 2.50 -23.77 9.11
C PRO A 427 1.90 -22.51 8.49
N PHE A 428 2.37 -22.08 7.32
CA PHE A 428 1.96 -20.81 6.72
C PHE A 428 0.80 -20.96 5.73
N GLN A 429 -0.03 -19.92 5.63
CA GLN A 429 -1.02 -19.83 4.56
C GLN A 429 -0.35 -19.24 3.31
N CYS A 430 -0.50 -19.93 2.18
CA CYS A 430 -0.04 -19.42 0.90
C CYS A 430 -0.84 -18.18 0.51
N ILE A 431 -0.12 -17.11 0.15
CA ILE A 431 -0.71 -15.85 -0.31
C ILE A 431 -0.40 -15.62 -1.79
N SER A 432 -1.29 -14.89 -2.47
CA SER A 432 -1.10 -14.56 -3.89
C SER A 432 0.17 -13.73 -4.10
N LYS A 433 0.79 -13.83 -5.28
CA LYS A 433 1.92 -12.96 -5.64
C LYS A 433 1.63 -11.47 -5.46
N ARG A 434 0.40 -11.03 -5.71
CA ARG A 434 -0.01 -9.63 -5.48
C ARG A 434 0.11 -9.24 -4.01
N GLN A 435 -0.23 -10.13 -3.07
CA GLN A 435 -0.04 -9.92 -1.64
C GLN A 435 1.44 -9.99 -1.25
N LYS A 436 2.22 -10.95 -1.78
CA LYS A 436 3.69 -10.99 -1.55
C LYS A 436 4.37 -9.70 -1.97
N TYR A 437 4.01 -9.17 -3.15
CA TYR A 437 4.51 -7.88 -3.60
C TYR A 437 4.00 -6.75 -2.71
N ALA A 438 2.73 -6.72 -2.29
CA ALA A 438 2.25 -5.69 -1.35
C ALA A 438 3.08 -5.66 -0.05
N TYR A 439 3.36 -6.83 0.56
CA TYR A 439 4.23 -6.94 1.74
C TYR A 439 5.67 -6.50 1.46
N SER A 440 6.27 -6.89 0.33
CA SER A 440 7.61 -6.42 -0.03
C SER A 440 7.62 -4.89 -0.26
N CYS A 441 6.65 -4.37 -1.01
CA CYS A 441 6.54 -2.95 -1.35
C CYS A 441 6.31 -2.08 -0.09
N SER A 442 5.63 -2.58 0.95
CA SER A 442 5.45 -1.84 2.19
C SER A 442 6.76 -1.62 2.97
N GLN A 443 7.80 -2.42 2.70
CA GLN A 443 9.16 -2.22 3.21
C GLN A 443 9.87 -1.02 2.56
N ILE A 444 9.39 -0.53 1.40
CA ILE A 444 9.95 0.65 0.75
C ILE A 444 9.69 1.85 1.65
N ARG A 445 10.76 2.34 2.29
CA ARG A 445 10.74 3.65 2.92
C ARG A 445 10.42 4.67 1.83
N PRO A 446 9.31 5.43 1.92
CA PRO A 446 8.97 6.40 0.89
C PRO A 446 10.09 7.43 0.81
N MET A 447 10.80 7.46 -0.33
CA MET A 447 11.71 8.56 -0.58
C MET A 447 10.89 9.85 -0.60
N THR A 448 11.31 10.80 0.24
CA THR A 448 10.97 12.21 0.06
C THR A 448 11.36 12.59 -1.37
N TYR A 449 10.37 12.92 -2.19
CA TYR A 449 10.56 13.38 -3.56
C TYR A 449 11.32 14.72 -3.55
N SER A 450 12.65 14.64 -3.67
CA SER A 450 13.54 15.79 -3.81
C SER A 450 14.52 15.59 -4.97
N SER A 451 14.06 15.00 -6.08
CA SER A 451 14.73 15.02 -7.39
C SER A 451 13.83 14.52 -8.53
N ILE A 452 12.69 15.17 -8.78
CA ILE A 452 12.22 15.28 -10.17
C ILE A 452 12.91 16.51 -10.75
N TYR A 453 13.99 16.28 -11.50
CA TYR A 453 14.56 17.22 -12.48
C TYR A 453 14.62 18.71 -12.05
N THR A 454 15.09 18.98 -10.83
CA THR A 454 15.36 20.33 -10.32
C THR A 454 16.71 20.82 -10.84
N ASP A 455 16.77 21.08 -12.14
CA ASP A 455 17.92 21.76 -12.79
C ASP A 455 17.48 23.02 -13.55
N ASN A 456 16.25 23.49 -13.30
CA ASN A 456 15.76 24.77 -13.84
C ASN A 456 14.64 25.39 -12.99
N GLU A 457 14.91 25.66 -11.72
CA GLU A 457 13.97 26.40 -10.84
C GLU A 457 13.59 27.77 -11.47
N ARG A 458 14.55 28.42 -12.15
CA ARG A 458 14.29 29.63 -12.95
C ARG A 458 13.27 29.40 -14.05
N GLY A 459 13.35 28.28 -14.78
CA GLY A 459 12.39 27.92 -15.83
C GLY A 459 10.97 27.69 -15.31
N ILE A 460 10.83 27.06 -14.13
CA ILE A 460 9.52 26.84 -13.50
C ILE A 460 8.94 28.17 -12.98
N ILE A 461 9.76 29.02 -12.35
CA ILE A 461 9.34 30.37 -11.91
C ILE A 461 8.93 31.22 -13.12
N LEU A 462 9.71 31.23 -14.21
CA LEU A 462 9.37 31.93 -15.44
C LEU A 462 8.09 31.40 -16.09
N PHE A 463 7.85 30.08 -16.07
CA PHE A 463 6.62 29.49 -16.58
C PHE A 463 5.39 29.87 -15.75
N LEU A 464 5.50 29.85 -14.41
CA LEU A 464 4.44 30.28 -13.50
C LEU A 464 4.17 31.79 -13.59
N LEU A 465 5.20 32.61 -13.78
CA LEU A 465 5.07 34.04 -14.09
C LEU A 465 4.40 34.26 -15.46
N PHE A 466 4.70 33.43 -16.46
CA PHE A 466 4.04 33.48 -17.77
C PHE A 466 2.56 33.09 -17.69
N GLU A 467 2.20 32.00 -17.00
CA GLU A 467 0.79 31.62 -16.82
C GLU A 467 0.01 32.64 -15.99
N SER A 468 0.59 33.19 -14.92
CA SER A 468 -0.08 34.22 -14.10
C SER A 468 -0.20 35.56 -14.81
N THR A 469 0.78 35.98 -15.62
CA THR A 469 0.61 37.16 -16.50
C THR A 469 -0.42 36.90 -17.60
N LEU A 470 -0.47 35.71 -18.19
CA LEU A 470 -1.52 35.33 -19.15
C LEU A 470 -2.91 35.39 -18.52
N LEU A 471 -3.08 34.86 -17.30
CA LEU A 471 -4.34 34.92 -16.54
C LEU A 471 -4.73 36.35 -16.16
N LEU A 472 -3.77 37.21 -15.78
CA LEU A 472 -4.02 38.63 -15.51
C LEU A 472 -4.47 39.37 -16.78
N VAL A 473 -3.84 39.11 -17.93
CA VAL A 473 -4.26 39.66 -19.23
C VAL A 473 -5.65 39.16 -19.59
N LEU A 474 -5.95 37.87 -19.39
CA LEU A 474 -7.27 37.30 -19.65
C LEU A 474 -8.35 37.92 -18.75
N ALA A 475 -8.07 38.08 -17.46
CA ALA A 475 -8.96 38.73 -16.51
C ALA A 475 -9.18 40.22 -16.84
N ALA A 476 -8.13 40.93 -17.28
CA ALA A 476 -8.23 42.30 -17.76
C ALA A 476 -9.08 42.41 -19.04
N LEU A 477 -8.92 41.49 -19.99
CA LEU A 477 -9.72 41.41 -21.21
C LEU A 477 -11.19 41.09 -20.90
N VAL A 478 -11.46 40.12 -20.03
CA VAL A 478 -12.83 39.80 -19.58
C VAL A 478 -13.46 41.00 -18.87
N ARG A 479 -12.74 41.66 -17.97
CA ARG A 479 -13.23 42.87 -17.28
C ARG A 479 -13.46 44.03 -18.25
N PHE A 480 -12.61 44.21 -19.26
CA PHE A 480 -12.79 45.17 -20.33
C PHE A 480 -14.03 44.85 -21.16
N CYS A 481 -14.23 43.60 -21.57
CA CYS A 481 -15.44 43.15 -22.25
C CYS A 481 -16.70 43.39 -21.40
N CYS A 482 -16.71 43.03 -20.12
CA CYS A 482 -17.85 43.29 -19.24
C CYS A 482 -18.15 44.79 -19.06
N LEU A 483 -17.13 45.65 -19.03
CA LEU A 483 -17.30 47.11 -19.00
C LEU A 483 -17.76 47.67 -20.35
N PHE A 484 -17.28 47.11 -21.46
CA PHE A 484 -17.66 47.46 -22.83
C PHE A 484 -19.15 47.15 -23.08
N TRP A 485 -19.58 45.92 -22.81
CA TRP A 485 -20.97 45.48 -22.96
C TRP A 485 -21.96 46.13 -21.97
N LYS A 486 -21.47 46.76 -20.88
CA LYS A 486 -22.31 47.54 -19.95
C LYS A 486 -22.66 48.95 -20.43
N LYS A 487 -22.01 49.50 -21.47
CA LYS A 487 -22.23 50.89 -21.89
C LYS A 487 -23.61 51.12 -22.50
N LYS A 488 -24.36 52.10 -21.99
CA LYS A 488 -25.73 52.41 -22.45
C LYS A 488 -25.79 52.76 -23.94
N LYS A 489 -24.79 53.47 -24.47
CA LYS A 489 -24.70 53.83 -25.90
C LYS A 489 -24.62 52.62 -26.86
N LEU A 490 -24.26 51.43 -26.37
CA LEU A 490 -24.21 50.19 -27.18
C LEU A 490 -25.49 49.35 -27.12
N ARG A 491 -26.43 49.66 -26.22
CA ARG A 491 -27.74 48.97 -26.18
C ARG A 491 -28.78 49.56 -27.15
N SER A 492 -28.57 50.78 -27.66
CA SER A 492 -29.56 51.50 -28.47
C SER A 492 -29.26 51.57 -29.97
N ARG A 493 -28.16 50.98 -30.44
CA ARG A 493 -27.82 50.84 -31.88
C ARG A 493 -27.14 49.51 -32.13
N GLN A 494 -27.34 48.93 -33.32
CA GLN A 494 -26.68 47.69 -33.71
C GLN A 494 -25.15 47.93 -33.80
N LEU A 495 -24.38 47.06 -33.13
CA LEU A 495 -22.92 47.23 -33.00
C LEU A 495 -22.19 47.26 -34.36
N GLY A 496 -22.70 46.51 -35.34
CA GLY A 496 -22.18 46.48 -36.72
C GLY A 496 -22.23 47.85 -37.39
N GLU A 497 -23.43 48.45 -37.49
CA GLU A 497 -23.63 49.77 -38.11
C GLU A 497 -22.76 50.87 -37.47
N PHE A 498 -22.59 50.82 -36.13
CA PHE A 498 -21.74 51.77 -35.41
C PHE A 498 -20.26 51.64 -35.80
N LEU A 499 -19.75 50.41 -35.88
CA LEU A 499 -18.35 50.14 -36.25
C LEU A 499 -18.09 50.45 -37.73
N GLU A 500 -19.02 50.09 -38.62
CA GLU A 500 -18.92 50.43 -40.04
C GLU A 500 -18.94 51.94 -40.28
N LYS A 501 -19.87 52.68 -39.65
CA LYS A 501 -19.92 54.13 -39.82
C LYS A 501 -18.70 54.83 -39.23
N ARG A 502 -18.13 54.33 -38.12
CA ARG A 502 -16.87 54.81 -37.56
C ARG A 502 -15.68 54.51 -38.47
N ARG A 503 -15.63 53.33 -39.11
CA ARG A 503 -14.60 52.95 -40.09
C ARG A 503 -14.68 53.84 -41.35
N ALA A 504 -15.88 54.10 -41.85
CA ALA A 504 -16.11 55.00 -42.98
C ALA A 504 -15.65 56.43 -42.68
N LEU A 505 -15.97 56.98 -41.50
CA LEU A 505 -15.52 58.31 -41.08
C LEU A 505 -13.99 58.39 -40.90
N GLN A 506 -13.32 57.33 -40.44
CA GLN A 506 -11.85 57.29 -40.40
C GLN A 506 -11.21 57.18 -41.80
N LEU A 507 -11.85 56.47 -42.73
CA LEU A 507 -11.40 56.43 -44.12
C LEU A 507 -11.56 57.79 -44.80
N GLN A 508 -12.68 58.49 -44.58
CA GLN A 508 -12.84 59.88 -45.02
C GLN A 508 -11.79 60.80 -44.40
N LYS A 509 -11.57 60.76 -43.07
CA LYS A 509 -10.50 61.56 -42.44
C LYS A 509 -9.15 61.31 -43.11
N LYS A 510 -8.78 60.04 -43.34
CA LYS A 510 -7.51 59.68 -43.99
C LYS A 510 -7.42 60.12 -45.46
N ALA A 511 -8.55 60.29 -46.15
CA ALA A 511 -8.60 60.86 -47.49
C ALA A 511 -8.35 62.37 -47.45
N PHE A 512 -9.03 63.09 -46.54
CA PHE A 512 -8.77 64.52 -46.31
C PHE A 512 -7.33 64.79 -45.83
N ASP A 513 -6.81 63.99 -44.89
CA ASP A 513 -5.42 64.13 -44.41
C ASP A 513 -4.41 64.00 -45.57
N ARG A 514 -4.69 63.16 -46.59
CA ARG A 514 -3.84 63.02 -47.79
C ARG A 514 -3.98 64.20 -48.75
N THR A 515 -5.20 64.60 -49.10
CA THR A 515 -5.40 65.72 -50.04
C THR A 515 -4.91 67.05 -49.45
N ILE A 516 -5.05 67.24 -48.14
CA ILE A 516 -4.44 68.36 -47.40
C ILE A 516 -2.90 68.31 -47.53
N SER A 517 -2.25 67.17 -47.28
CA SER A 517 -0.77 67.08 -47.44
C SER A 517 -0.30 67.29 -48.89
N GLU A 518 -1.05 66.80 -49.88
CA GLU A 518 -0.75 67.01 -51.31
C GLU A 518 -0.93 68.48 -51.73
N LEU A 519 -1.90 69.19 -51.16
CA LEU A 519 -2.11 70.63 -51.38
C LEU A 519 -1.09 71.49 -50.62
N GLU A 520 -0.75 71.14 -49.37
CA GLU A 520 0.34 71.78 -48.61
C GLU A 520 1.69 71.65 -49.32
N GLN A 521 1.96 70.51 -49.95
CA GLN A 521 3.17 70.32 -50.78
C GLN A 521 3.13 71.21 -52.04
N LYS A 522 2.01 71.28 -52.75
CA LYS A 522 1.87 72.17 -53.92
C LYS A 522 2.01 73.66 -53.57
N VAL A 523 1.45 74.09 -52.44
CA VAL A 523 1.57 75.47 -51.92
C VAL A 523 2.98 75.81 -51.46
N THR A 524 3.84 74.82 -51.17
CA THR A 524 5.25 75.02 -50.82
C THR A 524 6.21 74.87 -52.00
N GLU A 525 5.83 74.17 -53.07
CA GLU A 525 6.63 74.00 -54.29
C GLU A 525 6.31 75.06 -55.38
N GLU A 526 5.08 75.57 -55.45
CA GLU A 526 4.67 76.61 -56.41
C GLU A 526 4.01 77.81 -55.69
N ALA A 527 4.26 79.03 -56.17
CA ALA A 527 3.65 80.25 -55.65
C ALA A 527 2.20 80.40 -56.17
N VAL A 528 1.29 79.56 -55.67
CA VAL A 528 -0.10 79.46 -56.16
C VAL A 528 -1.02 80.48 -55.48
N GLY A 529 -2.02 80.97 -56.23
CA GLY A 529 -2.92 82.04 -55.83
C GLY A 529 -3.95 81.68 -54.75
N ASN A 530 -4.65 82.71 -54.26
CA ASN A 530 -5.58 82.67 -53.13
C ASN A 530 -6.64 81.53 -53.18
N GLU A 531 -7.04 81.10 -54.37
CA GLU A 531 -8.04 80.05 -54.60
C GLU A 531 -7.64 78.70 -53.94
N VAL A 532 -6.37 78.30 -54.06
CA VAL A 532 -5.88 77.04 -53.45
C VAL A 532 -5.76 77.13 -51.92
N ILE A 533 -5.56 78.34 -51.39
CA ILE A 533 -5.54 78.59 -49.94
C ILE A 533 -6.97 78.52 -49.37
N GLU A 534 -7.97 78.98 -50.14
CA GLU A 534 -9.38 78.89 -49.76
C GLU A 534 -9.90 77.45 -49.80
N GLU A 535 -9.57 76.68 -50.87
CA GLU A 535 -9.86 75.25 -50.98
C GLU A 535 -9.23 74.44 -49.83
N LEU A 536 -7.96 74.71 -49.51
CA LEU A 536 -7.27 74.09 -48.37
C LEU A 536 -7.97 74.42 -47.04
N GLY A 537 -8.42 75.66 -46.85
CA GLY A 537 -9.16 76.11 -45.68
C GLY A 537 -10.50 75.38 -45.50
N ASP A 538 -11.22 75.10 -46.59
CA ASP A 538 -12.48 74.35 -46.55
C ASP A 538 -12.27 72.87 -46.27
N LEU A 539 -11.28 72.23 -46.89
CA LEU A 539 -10.92 70.83 -46.60
C LEU A 539 -10.51 70.66 -45.12
N VAL A 540 -9.78 71.62 -44.54
CA VAL A 540 -9.44 71.62 -43.11
C VAL A 540 -10.70 71.77 -42.24
N ARG A 541 -11.65 72.65 -42.59
CA ARG A 541 -12.93 72.79 -41.86
C ARG A 541 -13.78 71.50 -41.90
N GLU A 542 -13.85 70.83 -43.04
CA GLU A 542 -14.55 69.53 -43.15
C GLU A 542 -13.85 68.42 -42.34
N ARG A 543 -12.51 68.36 -42.40
CA ARG A 543 -11.69 67.43 -41.60
C ARG A 543 -11.96 67.60 -40.10
N GLU A 544 -11.96 68.83 -39.61
CA GLU A 544 -12.29 69.14 -38.21
C GLU A 544 -13.72 68.72 -37.84
N TRP A 545 -14.69 68.87 -38.73
CA TRP A 545 -16.07 68.47 -38.45
C TRP A 545 -16.23 66.95 -38.37
N ILE A 546 -15.52 66.19 -39.21
CA ILE A 546 -15.42 64.72 -39.11
C ILE A 546 -14.73 64.32 -37.80
N GLU A 547 -13.68 65.04 -37.40
CA GLU A 547 -12.95 64.84 -36.14
C GLU A 547 -13.83 65.15 -34.90
N ARG A 548 -14.65 66.20 -34.95
CA ARG A 548 -15.70 66.49 -33.96
C ARG A 548 -16.73 65.35 -33.89
N LYS A 549 -17.18 64.78 -35.02
CA LYS A 549 -18.11 63.64 -35.04
C LYS A 549 -17.50 62.34 -34.49
N LEU A 550 -16.22 62.09 -34.76
CA LEU A 550 -15.48 60.93 -34.23
C LEU A 550 -15.24 61.05 -32.71
N SER A 551 -15.06 62.25 -32.19
CA SER A 551 -14.83 62.54 -30.76
C SER A 551 -16.11 62.73 -29.93
N THR A 552 -17.25 63.03 -30.54
CA THR A 552 -18.54 63.24 -29.83
C THR A 552 -19.56 62.12 -30.06
N THR A 553 -20.08 61.98 -31.28
CA THR A 553 -21.16 61.05 -31.63
C THR A 553 -20.68 59.60 -31.68
N TYR A 554 -19.49 59.36 -32.25
CA TYR A 554 -18.92 58.02 -32.44
C TYR A 554 -17.79 57.68 -31.45
N SER A 555 -17.62 58.46 -30.37
CA SER A 555 -16.63 58.16 -29.33
C SER A 555 -17.17 57.18 -28.28
N PHE A 556 -16.29 56.29 -27.81
CA PHE A 556 -16.55 55.38 -26.70
C PHE A 556 -16.43 56.10 -25.34
N GLY A 557 -17.05 57.27 -25.21
CA GLY A 557 -17.00 58.12 -24.01
C GLY A 557 -17.43 57.43 -22.71
N ARG A 558 -17.20 58.11 -21.59
CA ARG A 558 -17.66 57.67 -20.26
C ARG A 558 -19.18 57.84 -20.19
N ASP A 559 -19.91 56.81 -19.73
CA ASP A 559 -21.33 56.98 -19.44
C ASP A 559 -21.49 57.94 -18.25
N GLU A 560 -22.47 58.82 -18.31
CA GLU A 560 -22.72 59.85 -17.31
C GLU A 560 -23.19 59.21 -16.00
N THR A 561 -22.34 59.24 -14.98
CA THR A 561 -22.62 58.62 -13.68
C THR A 561 -23.47 59.55 -12.81
N THR A 562 -24.78 59.32 -12.83
CA THR A 562 -25.71 59.92 -11.86
C THR A 562 -25.38 59.38 -10.45
N TYR A 563 -24.61 60.14 -9.67
CA TYR A 563 -24.49 59.95 -8.23
C TYR A 563 -25.11 61.15 -7.50
N MET A 564 -25.89 60.86 -6.46
CA MET A 564 -26.58 61.86 -5.67
C MET A 564 -25.61 62.75 -4.89
N ARG A 565 -25.83 64.07 -5.01
CA ARG A 565 -25.80 65.08 -3.93
C ARG A 565 -24.63 64.98 -2.92
N GLY A 566 -23.59 65.81 -3.07
CA GLY A 566 -22.53 65.85 -2.05
C GLY A 566 -21.42 66.91 -2.04
N SER A 567 -21.30 67.86 -2.99
CA SER A 567 -20.34 68.98 -2.86
C SER A 567 -20.57 70.09 -3.91
N LYS A 568 -20.16 71.32 -3.58
CA LYS A 568 -20.40 72.55 -4.38
C LYS A 568 -19.49 72.62 -5.62
N PRO A 569 -19.92 73.28 -6.72
CA PRO A 569 -19.07 73.50 -7.88
C PRO A 569 -18.03 74.59 -7.62
N VAL A 570 -16.77 74.35 -8.00
CA VAL A 570 -15.77 75.41 -8.16
C VAL A 570 -15.71 75.77 -9.64
N LEU A 571 -16.30 76.92 -9.96
CA LEU A 571 -16.16 77.61 -11.24
C LEU A 571 -14.87 78.44 -11.19
N LEU A 572 -13.92 78.18 -12.08
CA LEU A 572 -12.87 79.12 -12.48
C LEU A 572 -12.57 78.94 -13.99
N PRO A 573 -12.11 79.98 -14.70
CA PRO A 573 -12.79 80.36 -15.94
C PRO A 573 -11.91 80.32 -17.19
N LEU A 574 -12.57 80.53 -18.34
CA LEU A 574 -11.93 80.97 -19.57
C LEU A 574 -11.27 82.34 -19.37
N SER A 575 -10.00 82.48 -19.77
CA SER A 575 -9.39 83.76 -20.11
C SER A 575 -8.63 83.63 -21.43
N ASP A 576 -8.69 84.68 -22.25
CA ASP A 576 -8.26 84.69 -23.64
C ASP A 576 -6.97 85.53 -23.82
N ARG A 577 -6.32 85.36 -24.99
CA ARG A 577 -5.30 86.24 -25.61
C ARG A 577 -3.88 86.41 -25.01
N THR A 578 -2.92 85.91 -25.81
CA THR A 578 -1.66 86.56 -26.29
C THR A 578 -0.58 87.03 -25.31
N THR A 579 0.65 86.48 -25.41
CA THR A 579 1.84 87.10 -26.07
C THR A 579 3.11 86.22 -26.01
N ARG A 580 4.14 86.58 -26.80
CA ARG A 580 5.42 85.85 -27.02
C ARG A 580 6.40 85.94 -25.84
N SER A 581 7.29 84.94 -25.66
CA SER A 581 8.76 85.12 -25.86
C SER A 581 9.65 83.87 -25.61
N TYR A 582 10.39 83.47 -26.65
CA TYR A 582 11.80 83.04 -26.72
C TYR A 582 12.56 82.42 -25.50
N SER A 583 12.75 81.10 -25.57
CA SER A 583 13.99 80.39 -25.95
C SER A 583 15.31 80.40 -25.12
N PHE A 584 15.83 79.16 -25.00
CA PHE A 584 17.23 78.70 -25.20
C PHE A 584 18.33 78.85 -24.11
N GLN A 585 18.82 77.66 -23.67
CA GLN A 585 20.23 77.25 -23.49
C GLN A 585 21.11 77.93 -22.40
N ASP A 586 22.17 77.32 -21.87
CA ASP A 586 22.86 76.07 -22.23
C ASP A 586 23.59 75.43 -21.01
N ARG A 587 23.92 74.12 -21.11
CA ARG A 587 25.23 73.45 -20.80
C ARG A 587 26.13 73.88 -19.58
N ASN A 588 26.94 73.02 -18.94
CA ASN A 588 27.35 71.65 -19.28
C ASN A 588 28.11 70.87 -18.16
N LYS A 589 28.37 69.57 -18.47
CA LYS A 589 29.46 68.67 -17.99
C LYS A 589 29.30 68.00 -16.61
N GLU A 590 29.07 66.68 -16.51
CA GLU A 590 29.92 65.49 -16.88
C GLU A 590 30.90 65.11 -15.74
N SER A 591 31.14 63.86 -15.35
CA SER A 591 30.70 62.49 -15.79
C SER A 591 31.04 61.47 -14.65
N ILE A 592 30.98 60.11 -14.71
CA ILE A 592 30.79 59.13 -15.80
C ILE A 592 30.25 57.77 -15.26
N THR A 593 29.17 57.20 -15.85
CA THR A 593 28.80 55.74 -15.93
C THR A 593 28.55 54.89 -14.65
N LEU A 594 27.81 53.77 -14.67
CA LEU A 594 27.19 53.00 -15.78
C LEU A 594 25.83 52.36 -15.36
N PHE A 595 24.98 52.12 -16.37
CA PHE A 595 23.60 51.61 -16.35
C PHE A 595 23.47 50.13 -15.87
N HIS A 596 22.30 49.51 -15.58
CA HIS A 596 21.01 49.55 -16.28
C HIS A 596 19.77 49.09 -15.45
N THR A 597 18.72 49.94 -15.47
CA THR A 597 17.27 49.65 -15.66
C THR A 597 16.50 48.48 -14.99
N VAL A 598 15.40 48.86 -14.31
CA VAL A 598 13.97 48.46 -14.53
C VAL A 598 13.22 47.54 -13.52
N THR A 599 11.97 47.98 -13.25
CA THR A 599 10.78 47.34 -12.60
C THR A 599 10.72 47.08 -11.09
N ASP A 600 9.87 47.90 -10.46
CA ASP A 600 8.65 47.53 -9.72
C ASP A 600 8.67 46.66 -8.45
N VAL A 601 8.26 47.35 -7.37
CA VAL A 601 7.14 47.03 -6.46
C VAL A 601 7.25 45.77 -5.57
N SER A 602 6.95 46.04 -4.30
CA SER A 602 6.63 45.16 -3.17
C SER A 602 6.03 43.77 -3.52
N SER A 603 6.15 42.78 -2.63
CA SER A 603 5.28 42.73 -1.44
C SER A 603 5.47 41.49 -0.57
N GLU A 604 5.10 41.64 0.70
CA GLU A 604 4.42 40.58 1.45
C GLU A 604 2.96 40.99 1.67
N ASP A 605 2.09 39.98 1.76
CA ASP A 605 0.80 39.94 2.47
C ASP A 605 -0.34 40.89 2.03
N SER A 606 -1.60 40.45 1.87
CA SER A 606 -2.30 39.36 2.58
C SER A 606 -3.65 38.98 1.94
N GLN A 607 -4.15 37.78 2.28
CA GLN A 607 -5.58 37.40 2.55
C GLN A 607 -6.70 37.85 1.58
N SER A 608 -7.34 36.88 0.90
CA SER A 608 -8.70 36.35 1.19
C SER A 608 -9.80 37.08 0.37
N ASP A 609 -11.03 36.58 0.16
CA ASP A 609 -11.82 35.52 0.80
C ASP A 609 -13.02 35.09 -0.10
N ILE A 610 -13.80 34.06 0.29
CA ILE A 610 -15.24 33.81 -0.06
C ILE A 610 -15.57 33.51 -1.56
N ALA A 611 -16.07 32.33 -1.99
CA ALA A 611 -17.44 31.72 -1.90
C ALA A 611 -18.55 32.49 -2.70
N GLU A 612 -19.65 31.94 -3.24
CA GLU A 612 -20.21 30.57 -3.37
C GLU A 612 -21.27 30.55 -4.52
N ALA A 613 -22.08 29.48 -4.65
CA ALA A 613 -23.41 29.41 -5.29
C ALA A 613 -23.61 29.40 -6.84
N TRP A 614 -23.65 28.17 -7.39
CA TRP A 614 -24.73 27.55 -8.19
C TRP A 614 -25.52 28.35 -9.26
N ILE A 615 -25.62 27.78 -10.48
CA ILE A 615 -26.88 27.53 -11.23
C ILE A 615 -26.66 26.36 -12.21
N SER A 616 -27.73 25.60 -12.47
CA SER A 616 -27.78 24.40 -13.31
C SER A 616 -28.15 24.65 -14.77
N SER A 617 -27.64 23.83 -15.68
CA SER A 617 -28.37 23.41 -16.89
C SER A 617 -27.88 22.03 -17.34
N ALA A 618 -28.80 21.10 -17.56
CA ALA A 618 -28.54 19.90 -18.34
C ALA A 618 -28.52 20.26 -19.84
N ASP A 619 -27.88 19.42 -20.66
CA ASP A 619 -28.60 18.60 -21.63
C ASP A 619 -27.68 17.49 -22.15
N ASP A 620 -28.30 16.40 -22.61
CA ASP A 620 -27.66 15.16 -23.01
C ASP A 620 -26.91 15.26 -24.35
N ASP A 621 -25.99 14.34 -24.60
CA ASP A 621 -26.20 13.48 -25.77
C ASP A 621 -25.59 12.07 -25.61
N VAL A 622 -26.30 11.08 -26.14
CA VAL A 622 -26.10 9.65 -25.91
C VAL A 622 -25.19 9.04 -26.98
N ARG A 623 -24.30 8.11 -26.58
CA ARG A 623 -23.95 6.96 -27.44
C ARG A 623 -23.79 5.68 -26.64
N GLU A 624 -24.62 4.71 -27.01
CA GLU A 624 -24.63 3.33 -26.50
C GLU A 624 -23.38 2.54 -26.91
N GLY A 625 -23.14 1.45 -26.19
CA GLY A 625 -22.06 0.50 -26.44
C GLY A 625 -22.06 -0.59 -25.38
N ASP A 626 -22.93 -1.58 -25.55
CA ASP A 626 -23.06 -2.74 -24.66
C ASP A 626 -21.74 -3.53 -24.53
N ASP A 627 -21.48 -4.03 -23.33
CA ASP A 627 -20.71 -5.29 -23.19
C ASP A 627 -21.08 -6.01 -21.86
N GLU A 628 -22.03 -6.95 -21.96
CA GLU A 628 -22.54 -7.78 -20.87
C GLU A 628 -21.53 -8.86 -20.45
N GLN A 629 -20.61 -8.55 -19.52
CA GLN A 629 -19.68 -9.56 -18.98
C GLN A 629 -20.18 -10.27 -17.72
N ARG A 630 -21.02 -11.29 -17.97
CA ARG A 630 -21.35 -12.39 -17.07
C ARG A 630 -20.10 -12.93 -16.36
N ARG A 631 -20.17 -13.10 -15.03
CA ARG A 631 -19.27 -14.00 -14.30
C ARG A 631 -19.96 -15.32 -14.07
N ASN A 632 -19.49 -16.35 -14.75
CA ASN A 632 -19.95 -17.72 -14.56
C ASN A 632 -19.67 -18.18 -13.12
N CYS A 633 -20.71 -18.54 -12.39
CA CYS A 633 -20.59 -19.48 -11.27
C CYS A 633 -20.51 -20.89 -11.86
N ILE A 634 -19.46 -21.64 -11.50
CA ILE A 634 -19.41 -23.08 -11.79
C ILE A 634 -20.14 -23.80 -10.67
N TYR A 635 -21.25 -24.45 -11.00
CA TYR A 635 -21.88 -25.43 -10.12
C TYR A 635 -21.06 -26.73 -10.17
N ILE A 636 -20.74 -27.29 -9.01
CA ILE A 636 -20.38 -28.71 -8.87
C ILE A 636 -21.41 -29.32 -7.94
N TRP A 637 -22.19 -30.27 -8.46
CA TRP A 637 -23.01 -31.16 -7.64
C TRP A 637 -22.10 -32.18 -6.96
N VAL A 638 -22.26 -32.34 -5.65
CA VAL A 638 -21.92 -33.59 -4.97
C VAL A 638 -23.20 -34.13 -4.36
N VAL A 639 -23.66 -35.26 -4.88
CA VAL A 639 -24.82 -36.00 -4.37
C VAL A 639 -24.44 -36.57 -3.00
N GLY A 640 -25.26 -36.29 -1.98
CA GLY A 640 -25.05 -36.83 -0.65
C GLY A 640 -25.46 -38.30 -0.56
N ILE A 641 -24.80 -39.05 0.34
CA ILE A 641 -25.31 -40.32 0.86
C ILE A 641 -25.19 -40.29 2.38
N SER A 642 -26.36 -40.31 3.02
CA SER A 642 -26.69 -40.73 4.40
C SER A 642 -25.60 -40.62 5.49
N GLU A 643 -25.85 -39.75 6.46
CA GLU A 643 -25.64 -40.14 7.86
C GLU A 643 -26.64 -41.27 8.20
N GLN A 644 -26.26 -42.17 9.11
CA GLN A 644 -27.19 -43.13 9.70
C GLN A 644 -27.28 -42.93 11.21
N ASP A 645 -28.52 -42.95 11.67
CA ASP A 645 -29.03 -42.74 13.01
C ASP A 645 -28.25 -43.42 14.14
N LEU A 646 -28.11 -42.68 15.25
CA LEU A 646 -28.20 -43.26 16.59
C LEU A 646 -29.26 -42.50 17.38
N SER A 647 -30.42 -43.13 17.51
CA SER A 647 -31.58 -42.63 18.26
C SER A 647 -31.40 -42.85 19.78
N PRO A 648 -31.97 -41.98 20.64
CA PRO A 648 -31.97 -42.18 22.08
C PRO A 648 -33.20 -42.98 22.54
N SER A 649 -33.01 -43.90 23.50
CA SER A 649 -34.13 -44.60 24.16
C SER A 649 -34.16 -44.36 25.67
N SER A 650 -35.12 -43.51 26.06
CA SER A 650 -35.92 -43.50 27.30
C SER A 650 -35.38 -44.12 28.60
N SER A 651 -35.44 -43.31 29.68
CA SER A 651 -36.04 -43.76 30.94
C SER A 651 -36.94 -42.66 31.53
N THR A 652 -38.09 -43.07 32.05
CA THR A 652 -39.26 -42.22 32.32
C THR A 652 -39.41 -41.89 33.81
N ILE A 653 -39.60 -40.62 34.17
CA ILE A 653 -40.06 -40.19 35.50
C ILE A 653 -41.10 -39.05 35.31
N PRO A 654 -42.27 -39.07 36.00
CA PRO A 654 -43.38 -38.15 35.73
C PRO A 654 -43.18 -36.73 36.32
N PRO A 655 -43.95 -35.72 35.83
CA PRO A 655 -43.75 -34.32 36.20
C PRO A 655 -44.45 -33.94 37.52
N ALA A 656 -43.83 -33.06 38.29
CA ALA A 656 -44.49 -32.26 39.32
C ALA A 656 -44.53 -30.78 38.85
N PRO A 657 -45.68 -30.09 38.95
CA PRO A 657 -45.80 -28.69 38.53
C PRO A 657 -45.25 -27.75 39.62
N LEU A 658 -44.75 -26.57 39.24
CA LEU A 658 -45.27 -25.29 39.78
C LEU A 658 -44.64 -24.04 39.11
N HIS A 659 -45.52 -23.07 38.84
CA HIS A 659 -45.30 -21.62 38.68
C HIS A 659 -44.03 -21.04 38.04
N ILE A 660 -44.23 -20.53 36.82
CA ILE A 660 -43.58 -19.31 36.33
C ILE A 660 -44.25 -18.10 37.00
N PRO A 661 -43.52 -17.23 37.73
CA PRO A 661 -43.92 -15.84 37.92
C PRO A 661 -43.41 -15.00 36.74
N PRO A 662 -44.23 -14.11 36.15
CA PRO A 662 -43.77 -13.13 35.17
C PRO A 662 -42.92 -12.04 35.86
N PHE A 663 -42.06 -11.37 35.08
CA PHE A 663 -41.08 -10.36 35.51
C PHE A 663 -39.89 -10.89 36.35
N PHE A 664 -38.79 -11.20 35.66
CA PHE A 664 -37.47 -10.84 36.18
C PHE A 664 -36.76 -9.88 35.22
N GLN A 665 -36.53 -8.68 35.73
CA GLN A 665 -35.76 -7.63 35.05
C GLN A 665 -34.27 -7.99 35.11
N ILE A 666 -33.55 -7.76 34.03
CA ILE A 666 -32.12 -8.10 33.90
C ILE A 666 -31.30 -7.39 34.99
N LEU A 667 -30.65 -8.17 35.86
CA LEU A 667 -29.61 -7.70 36.78
C LEU A 667 -28.26 -8.34 36.40
N PHE A 668 -27.60 -7.77 35.39
CA PHE A 668 -26.16 -8.00 35.19
C PHE A 668 -25.38 -7.23 36.27
N SER A 669 -25.27 -7.83 37.46
CA SER A 669 -24.51 -7.28 38.58
C SER A 669 -23.56 -8.33 39.19
N ASN A 670 -22.73 -8.96 38.35
CA ASN A 670 -21.49 -9.58 38.83
C ASN A 670 -20.40 -8.50 38.81
N PRO A 671 -19.84 -8.08 39.96
CA PRO A 671 -18.72 -7.16 39.98
C PRO A 671 -17.48 -7.86 39.43
N SER A 672 -16.93 -7.35 38.32
CA SER A 672 -15.55 -7.66 37.94
C SER A 672 -14.63 -7.34 39.12
N PRO A 673 -13.57 -8.14 39.38
CA PRO A 673 -12.67 -7.89 40.49
C PRO A 673 -12.11 -6.46 40.43
N SER A 674 -12.33 -5.70 41.51
CA SER A 674 -11.76 -4.35 41.69
C SER A 674 -10.36 -4.48 42.27
N PHE A 675 -9.35 -4.05 41.51
CA PHE A 675 -7.95 -4.21 41.89
C PHE A 675 -7.44 -2.96 42.62
N SER A 676 -7.75 -2.85 43.91
CA SER A 676 -7.25 -1.80 44.81
C SER A 676 -6.63 -2.40 46.07
N SER A 677 -5.71 -1.66 46.71
CA SER A 677 -5.17 -2.07 48.01
C SER A 677 -6.21 -1.88 49.11
N GLU A 678 -6.34 -2.84 50.03
CA GLU A 678 -7.38 -2.90 51.08
C GLU A 678 -7.46 -1.70 52.05
N SER A 679 -6.56 -0.72 51.97
CA SER A 679 -6.43 0.37 52.95
C SER A 679 -7.30 1.61 52.73
N GLN A 680 -8.02 1.77 51.60
CA GLN A 680 -8.83 2.99 51.36
C GLN A 680 -10.31 2.72 51.07
N ARG A 681 -11.15 2.76 52.12
CA ARG A 681 -12.62 2.91 52.05
C ARG A 681 -13.06 4.34 51.70
N GLY A 682 -12.36 5.01 50.79
CA GLY A 682 -12.77 6.26 50.15
C GLY A 682 -13.15 6.00 48.70
N SER A 683 -13.96 6.85 48.09
CA SER A 683 -14.38 6.71 46.68
C SER A 683 -13.23 7.05 45.72
N ALA A 684 -12.28 6.13 45.56
CA ALA A 684 -11.17 6.27 44.63
C ALA A 684 -11.68 6.52 43.19
N PRO A 685 -11.03 7.39 42.40
CA PRO A 685 -11.43 7.66 41.02
C PRO A 685 -11.39 6.38 40.18
N LYS A 686 -12.54 5.98 39.66
CA LYS A 686 -12.66 4.79 38.80
C LYS A 686 -12.10 5.10 37.41
N LEU A 687 -11.12 4.33 36.93
CA LEU A 687 -10.67 4.38 35.53
C LEU A 687 -11.51 3.41 34.71
N LYS A 688 -12.00 3.85 33.54
CA LYS A 688 -12.80 3.01 32.64
C LYS A 688 -12.40 3.22 31.18
N LEU A 689 -12.53 2.14 30.39
CA LEU A 689 -12.32 2.13 28.93
C LEU A 689 -10.98 2.76 28.49
N PRO A 690 -9.83 2.19 28.90
CA PRO A 690 -8.52 2.68 28.48
C PRO A 690 -8.30 2.54 26.98
N LEU A 691 -7.47 3.44 26.44
CA LEU A 691 -6.91 3.39 25.10
C LEU A 691 -5.39 3.18 25.21
N VAL A 692 -4.87 2.11 24.62
CA VAL A 692 -3.41 1.97 24.40
C VAL A 692 -3.04 2.83 23.18
N GLY A 693 -2.12 3.76 23.36
CA GLY A 693 -1.64 4.68 22.32
C GLY A 693 -0.53 4.08 21.44
N ASP A 694 -0.34 4.65 20.25
CA ASP A 694 0.75 4.24 19.34
C ASP A 694 2.14 4.59 19.90
N ASP A 695 2.20 5.49 20.90
CA ASP A 695 3.38 5.83 21.71
C ASP A 695 3.66 4.83 22.84
N GLY A 696 2.79 3.84 23.07
CA GLY A 696 2.92 2.86 24.14
C GLY A 696 2.39 3.32 25.50
N ARG A 697 1.76 4.49 25.58
CA ARG A 697 1.09 4.98 26.80
C ARG A 697 -0.34 4.47 26.92
N VAL A 698 -0.84 4.41 28.14
CA VAL A 698 -2.26 4.10 28.42
C VAL A 698 -3.00 5.40 28.73
N TYR A 699 -4.04 5.68 27.96
CA TYR A 699 -4.88 6.86 28.07
C TYR A 699 -6.24 6.50 28.64
N ALA A 700 -6.64 7.15 29.74
CA ALA A 700 -7.91 6.87 30.40
C ALA A 700 -8.50 8.15 31.01
N CYS A 701 -9.81 8.14 31.27
CA CYS A 701 -10.48 9.27 31.92
C CYS A 701 -11.16 8.84 33.22
N SER A 702 -11.20 9.74 34.20
CA SER A 702 -12.02 9.60 35.41
C SER A 702 -12.65 10.93 35.77
N GLY A 703 -13.98 10.98 35.84
CA GLY A 703 -14.73 12.20 36.12
C GLY A 703 -14.39 13.33 35.15
N ARG A 704 -13.76 14.40 35.65
CA ARG A 704 -13.30 15.57 34.89
C ARG A 704 -11.79 15.58 34.62
N HIS A 705 -11.10 14.45 34.75
CA HIS A 705 -9.65 14.35 34.56
C HIS A 705 -9.29 13.33 33.49
N PHE A 706 -8.50 13.76 32.51
CA PHE A 706 -7.92 12.89 31.49
C PHE A 706 -6.45 12.59 31.82
N PHE A 707 -6.12 11.32 31.95
CA PHE A 707 -4.81 10.84 32.39
C PHE A 707 -4.08 10.14 31.23
N ALA A 708 -2.78 10.36 31.17
CA ALA A 708 -1.85 9.50 30.46
C ALA A 708 -0.96 8.79 31.47
N PHE A 709 -0.81 7.49 31.32
CA PHE A 709 0.06 6.64 32.13
C PHE A 709 1.17 6.05 31.26
N GLU A 710 2.37 5.97 31.81
CA GLU A 710 3.42 5.12 31.24
C GLU A 710 3.07 3.63 31.44
N SER A 711 3.68 2.74 30.66
CA SER A 711 3.35 1.31 30.66
C SER A 711 3.65 0.56 31.98
N ASN A 712 4.37 1.20 32.90
CA ASN A 712 4.63 0.73 34.27
C ASN A 712 3.55 1.15 35.30
N GLY A 713 2.54 1.93 34.89
CA GLY A 713 1.48 2.45 35.74
C GLY A 713 1.73 3.82 36.39
N SER A 714 2.89 4.46 36.18
CA SER A 714 3.10 5.85 36.66
C SER A 714 2.34 6.86 35.80
N VAL A 715 1.81 7.92 36.41
CA VAL A 715 1.12 9.01 35.70
C VAL A 715 2.14 9.84 34.93
N ALA A 716 2.08 9.81 33.60
CA ALA A 716 2.88 10.66 32.72
C ALA A 716 2.41 12.11 32.76
N TRP A 717 1.09 12.33 32.79
CA TRP A 717 0.46 13.64 33.03
C TRP A 717 -1.06 13.50 33.30
N ASN A 718 -1.63 14.54 33.93
CA ASN A 718 -3.07 14.69 34.20
C ASN A 718 -3.56 16.02 33.64
N LEU A 719 -4.64 15.99 32.87
CA LEU A 719 -5.25 17.14 32.23
C LEU A 719 -6.68 17.35 32.76
N PRO A 720 -6.96 18.43 33.53
CA PRO A 720 -8.31 18.76 33.95
C PRO A 720 -9.16 19.20 32.75
N LEU A 721 -10.40 18.73 32.70
CA LEU A 721 -11.40 19.03 31.68
C LEU A 721 -12.55 19.85 32.29
N ASN A 722 -13.07 20.81 31.52
CA ASN A 722 -14.27 21.57 31.91
C ASN A 722 -15.57 20.74 31.85
N HIS A 723 -15.49 19.50 31.36
CA HIS A 723 -16.61 18.59 31.11
C HIS A 723 -16.31 17.20 31.65
N THR A 724 -17.35 16.47 32.02
CA THR A 724 -17.28 15.13 32.61
C THR A 724 -17.20 14.08 31.50
N CYS A 725 -16.16 13.23 31.51
CA CYS A 725 -15.98 12.18 30.51
C CYS A 725 -17.13 11.18 30.46
N SER A 726 -17.45 10.70 29.25
CA SER A 726 -18.41 9.61 29.07
C SER A 726 -17.84 8.28 29.60
N PRO A 727 -18.51 7.60 30.53
CA PRO A 727 -18.09 6.27 30.98
C PRO A 727 -18.42 5.15 29.98
N LYS A 728 -19.08 5.47 28.86
CA LYS A 728 -19.51 4.53 27.81
C LYS A 728 -18.62 4.53 26.57
N ILE A 729 -17.86 5.59 26.32
CA ILE A 729 -17.12 5.78 25.07
C ILE A 729 -15.62 5.92 25.38
N ALA A 730 -14.82 4.99 24.87
CA ALA A 730 -13.37 5.01 25.00
C ALA A 730 -12.76 6.21 24.23
N PRO A 731 -11.61 6.75 24.67
CA PRO A 731 -10.82 7.69 23.87
C PRO A 731 -10.43 7.10 22.51
N VAL A 732 -10.34 7.93 21.48
CA VAL A 732 -9.98 7.51 20.11
C VAL A 732 -8.71 8.23 19.63
N ASN A 733 -7.65 7.47 19.38
CA ASN A 733 -6.42 7.97 18.74
C ASN A 733 -6.69 8.29 17.24
N GLY A 734 -6.55 9.56 16.87
CA GLY A 734 -6.74 10.09 15.52
C GLY A 734 -5.48 10.25 14.66
N GLY A 735 -4.32 9.76 15.11
CA GLY A 735 -3.05 9.83 14.36
C GLY A 735 -2.33 11.17 14.43
N SER A 736 -1.20 11.29 13.71
CA SER A 736 -0.31 12.45 13.74
C SER A 736 -0.69 13.53 12.72
N THR A 737 -0.87 14.78 13.18
CA THR A 737 -1.20 15.92 12.30
C THR A 737 -0.02 16.59 11.62
N LYS A 738 1.24 16.30 12.01
CA LYS A 738 2.44 16.92 11.42
C LYS A 738 3.09 16.12 10.29
N ALA A 739 2.57 14.93 9.97
CA ALA A 739 3.08 14.10 8.88
C ALA A 739 2.83 14.68 7.46
N SER A 740 2.15 15.82 7.35
CA SER A 740 1.89 16.53 6.09
C SER A 740 2.84 17.71 5.80
N GLN A 741 3.69 18.14 6.75
CA GLN A 741 4.50 19.38 6.56
C GLN A 741 5.90 19.42 7.21
N LEU A 742 6.40 18.38 7.88
CA LEU A 742 7.73 18.41 8.53
C LEU A 742 8.79 17.57 7.79
N ASN A 743 9.58 18.25 6.96
CA ASN A 743 10.92 17.81 6.59
C ASN A 743 11.82 17.84 7.84
N LEU A 744 12.53 16.76 8.13
CA LEU A 744 13.52 16.70 9.22
C LEU A 744 14.89 16.27 8.67
N HIS A 745 15.91 17.05 9.03
CA HIS A 745 17.27 16.95 8.51
C HIS A 745 18.10 15.89 9.27
N PRO A 746 19.12 15.24 8.68
CA PRO A 746 19.67 13.98 9.21
C PRO A 746 20.61 14.05 10.44
N SER A 747 20.78 15.22 11.09
CA SER A 747 21.93 15.49 11.98
C SER A 747 21.67 15.39 13.49
N LEU A 748 20.56 14.80 13.95
CA LEU A 748 20.19 14.72 15.39
C LEU A 748 19.80 13.29 15.87
N ILE A 749 20.42 12.24 15.32
CA ILE A 749 20.10 10.83 15.61
C ILE A 749 20.94 10.26 16.79
N ASN A 750 21.12 11.06 17.86
CA ASN A 750 21.74 10.61 19.13
C ASN A 750 20.94 11.13 20.36
N SER A 751 19.63 11.32 20.20
CA SER A 751 18.71 11.77 21.25
C SER A 751 17.46 10.87 21.30
N PRO A 752 16.77 10.76 22.46
CA PRO A 752 15.65 9.82 22.66
C PRO A 752 14.46 10.06 21.71
N PRO A 753 13.56 9.07 21.52
CA PRO A 753 12.63 9.04 20.40
C PRO A 753 11.69 10.25 20.34
N TYR A 754 11.77 10.99 19.24
CA TYR A 754 10.90 12.11 18.95
C TYR A 754 9.42 11.67 18.85
N THR A 755 8.61 12.10 19.82
CA THR A 755 7.17 11.84 19.87
C THR A 755 6.45 12.58 18.75
N LEU A 756 5.90 11.82 17.80
CA LEU A 756 4.97 12.36 16.79
C LEU A 756 3.71 12.90 17.51
N PRO A 757 3.12 14.02 17.05
CA PRO A 757 1.94 14.63 17.69
C PRO A 757 0.67 13.84 17.45
N ILE A 758 0.49 12.74 18.19
CA ILE A 758 -0.76 11.98 18.29
C ILE A 758 -1.90 12.94 18.67
N LEU A 759 -3.04 12.91 17.98
CA LEU A 759 -4.26 13.51 18.49
C LEU A 759 -5.14 12.47 19.18
N ILE A 760 -5.76 12.85 20.29
CA ILE A 760 -6.73 12.00 20.99
C ILE A 760 -8.08 12.72 21.02
N TYR A 761 -9.14 12.02 20.63
CA TYR A 761 -10.51 12.50 20.71
C TYR A 761 -11.21 11.83 21.89
N VAL A 762 -11.84 12.63 22.76
CA VAL A 762 -12.52 12.18 23.98
C VAL A 762 -13.96 12.70 23.96
N VAL A 763 -14.93 11.84 24.30
CA VAL A 763 -16.31 12.28 24.55
C VAL A 763 -16.47 12.69 26.00
N ALA A 764 -16.93 13.92 26.22
CA ALA A 764 -17.32 14.42 27.53
C ALA A 764 -18.71 15.06 27.42
N GLU A 765 -19.64 14.63 28.28
CA GLU A 765 -21.06 15.00 28.20
C GLU A 765 -21.63 14.81 26.76
N ASP A 766 -22.12 15.87 26.10
CA ASP A 766 -22.64 15.84 24.72
C ASP A 766 -21.63 16.38 23.67
N ARG A 767 -20.33 16.29 23.97
CA ARG A 767 -19.25 17.01 23.28
C ARG A 767 -18.08 16.11 22.91
N VAL A 768 -17.34 16.52 21.88
CA VAL A 768 -16.06 15.92 21.52
C VAL A 768 -14.94 16.92 21.76
N LEU A 769 -14.00 16.52 22.60
CA LEU A 769 -12.77 17.24 22.89
C LEU A 769 -11.62 16.63 22.10
N LYS A 770 -10.79 17.47 21.50
CA LYS A 770 -9.57 17.12 20.76
C LYS A 770 -8.38 17.53 21.62
N ILE A 771 -7.64 16.54 22.09
CA ILE A 771 -6.51 16.68 23.02
C ILE A 771 -5.20 16.49 22.26
N ASN A 772 -4.22 17.35 22.55
CA ASN A 772 -2.85 17.24 22.05
C ASN A 772 -1.88 16.89 23.22
N PRO A 773 -1.45 15.62 23.35
CA PRO A 773 -0.50 15.16 24.36
C PRO A 773 0.78 15.98 24.47
N LEU A 774 1.31 16.51 23.35
CA LEU A 774 2.55 17.31 23.38
C LEU A 774 2.38 18.65 24.09
N LYS A 775 1.14 19.13 24.27
CA LYS A 775 0.82 20.36 25.00
C LYS A 775 0.27 20.10 26.40
N ALA A 776 -0.08 18.85 26.72
CA ALA A 776 -0.71 18.48 28.00
C ALA A 776 0.23 18.60 29.21
N GLY A 777 1.56 18.65 28.99
CA GLY A 777 2.55 18.98 30.03
C GLY A 777 2.76 20.48 30.29
N GLY A 778 1.95 21.35 29.67
CA GLY A 778 2.00 22.82 29.84
C GLY A 778 0.65 23.41 30.21
N SER A 779 0.49 24.74 30.12
CA SER A 779 -0.73 25.44 30.54
C SER A 779 -2.00 24.93 29.83
N SER A 780 -3.01 24.63 30.65
CA SER A 780 -4.16 23.76 30.31
C SER A 780 -4.99 24.22 29.11
N GLU A 781 -5.17 25.53 28.91
CA GLU A 781 -6.01 26.08 27.84
C GLU A 781 -5.48 25.78 26.42
N SER A 782 -4.20 25.47 26.25
CA SER A 782 -3.60 25.23 24.94
C SER A 782 -3.66 23.78 24.45
N ALA A 783 -4.01 22.84 25.34
CA ALA A 783 -3.93 21.40 25.11
C ALA A 783 -5.27 20.75 24.70
N VAL A 784 -6.40 21.36 25.08
CA VAL A 784 -7.77 20.87 24.82
C VAL A 784 -8.51 21.82 23.87
N GLN A 785 -8.95 21.31 22.72
CA GLN A 785 -9.79 22.04 21.77
C GLN A 785 -11.20 21.42 21.71
N LEU A 786 -12.25 22.23 21.86
CA LEU A 786 -13.62 21.77 21.56
C LEU A 786 -13.73 21.50 20.04
N PHE A 787 -14.01 20.26 19.66
CA PHE A 787 -14.10 19.81 18.27
C PHE A 787 -15.55 19.71 17.78
N PHE A 788 -16.46 19.28 18.65
CA PHE A 788 -17.90 19.18 18.38
C PHE A 788 -18.70 19.44 19.66
N GLY A 789 -19.85 20.13 19.53
CA GLY A 789 -20.70 20.57 20.63
C GLY A 789 -20.83 22.11 20.71
N ALA A 790 -21.83 22.59 21.43
CA ALA A 790 -22.09 24.03 21.56
C ALA A 790 -21.05 24.72 22.47
N LYS A 791 -20.45 25.84 22.04
CA LYS A 791 -19.68 26.69 22.97
C LYS A 791 -20.63 27.25 24.05
N PRO A 792 -20.25 27.26 25.34
CA PRO A 792 -21.01 27.99 26.34
C PRO A 792 -20.91 29.49 26.04
N ILE A 793 -22.03 30.12 25.71
CA ILE A 793 -22.18 31.57 25.67
C ILE A 793 -22.67 31.97 27.06
N GLY A 794 -22.13 33.07 27.62
CA GLY A 794 -22.19 33.37 29.05
C GLY A 794 -23.60 33.34 29.67
N GLY A 795 -23.70 32.68 30.83
CA GLY A 795 -24.72 32.93 31.84
C GLY A 795 -26.13 32.40 31.62
N SER A 796 -26.58 32.13 30.38
CA SER A 796 -27.95 31.66 30.13
C SER A 796 -28.04 30.15 29.81
N ALA A 797 -28.94 29.46 30.50
CA ALA A 797 -29.02 28.00 30.56
C ALA A 797 -29.78 27.33 29.38
N GLU A 798 -29.78 27.94 28.18
CA GLU A 798 -30.46 27.40 26.99
C GLU A 798 -29.52 27.10 25.82
N SER A 799 -28.38 26.44 26.10
CA SER A 799 -27.65 25.76 25.02
C SER A 799 -28.45 24.54 24.57
N LYS A 800 -29.11 24.62 23.40
CA LYS A 800 -29.75 23.46 22.74
C LYS A 800 -28.73 22.31 22.65
N SER A 801 -28.92 21.27 23.46
CA SER A 801 -28.03 20.10 23.48
C SER A 801 -27.94 19.47 22.09
N TRP A 802 -26.77 18.94 21.75
CA TRP A 802 -26.54 18.31 20.44
C TRP A 802 -27.08 16.88 20.34
N GLY A 803 -27.58 16.31 21.45
CA GLY A 803 -28.09 14.94 21.53
C GLY A 803 -27.05 13.93 22.02
N GLU A 804 -27.50 12.74 22.42
CA GLU A 804 -26.63 11.67 22.92
C GLU A 804 -25.64 11.23 21.82
N ILE A 805 -24.34 11.45 22.02
CA ILE A 805 -23.29 10.90 21.16
C ILE A 805 -23.23 9.40 21.41
N VAL A 806 -23.34 8.62 20.33
CA VAL A 806 -23.31 7.15 20.35
C VAL A 806 -21.87 6.65 20.24
N GLY A 807 -21.04 7.32 19.43
CA GLY A 807 -19.63 6.96 19.27
C GLY A 807 -18.90 7.77 18.21
N ILE A 808 -17.58 7.56 18.13
CA ILE A 808 -16.65 8.25 17.23
C ILE A 808 -15.74 7.23 16.56
N GLY A 809 -15.44 7.47 15.28
CA GLY A 809 -14.36 6.82 14.54
C GLY A 809 -13.50 7.88 13.85
N VAL A 810 -12.19 7.64 13.70
CA VAL A 810 -11.28 8.55 12.97
C VAL A 810 -10.61 7.82 11.82
N SER A 811 -10.85 8.28 10.60
CA SER A 811 -10.16 7.84 9.39
C SER A 811 -8.89 8.66 9.20
N VAL A 812 -7.73 8.02 9.36
CA VAL A 812 -6.43 8.63 9.10
C VAL A 812 -6.24 8.91 7.61
N PHE A 813 -6.55 7.92 6.74
CA PHE A 813 -6.37 8.03 5.29
C PHE A 813 -7.24 9.09 4.63
N SER A 814 -8.52 9.21 5.01
CA SER A 814 -9.41 10.27 4.48
C SER A 814 -9.43 11.54 5.35
N SER A 815 -8.59 11.61 6.40
CA SER A 815 -8.43 12.77 7.31
C SER A 815 -9.76 13.28 7.88
N ARG A 816 -10.59 12.35 8.38
CA ARG A 816 -11.96 12.63 8.83
C ARG A 816 -12.29 11.99 10.17
N VAL A 817 -13.08 12.71 10.96
CA VAL A 817 -13.69 12.24 12.21
C VAL A 817 -15.17 12.01 11.93
N LEU A 818 -15.63 10.78 12.11
CA LEU A 818 -17.03 10.40 11.98
C LEU A 818 -17.64 10.31 13.38
N ILE A 819 -18.78 10.98 13.58
CA ILE A 819 -19.50 11.05 14.86
C ILE A 819 -20.92 10.57 14.63
N THR A 820 -21.35 9.53 15.35
CA THR A 820 -22.75 9.09 15.37
C THR A 820 -23.47 9.79 16.50
N VAL A 821 -24.56 10.50 16.19
CA VAL A 821 -25.40 11.20 17.16
C VAL A 821 -26.82 10.63 17.10
N LYS A 822 -27.30 10.15 18.24
CA LYS A 822 -28.60 9.46 18.38
C LYS A 822 -29.73 10.37 17.90
N ARG A 823 -30.65 9.82 17.10
CA ARG A 823 -31.76 10.53 16.43
C ARG A 823 -31.36 11.70 15.49
N ARG A 824 -30.07 11.98 15.27
CA ARG A 824 -29.60 13.00 14.31
C ARG A 824 -28.81 12.44 13.12
N GLY A 825 -28.20 11.28 13.26
CA GLY A 825 -27.50 10.58 12.18
C GLY A 825 -25.97 10.55 12.34
N LEU A 826 -25.29 10.32 11.22
CA LEU A 826 -23.84 10.21 11.10
C LEU A 826 -23.27 11.50 10.49
N PHE A 827 -22.27 12.08 11.14
CA PHE A 827 -21.63 13.33 10.71
C PHE A 827 -20.14 13.11 10.46
N ALA A 828 -19.65 13.49 9.28
CA ALA A 828 -18.23 13.42 8.95
C ALA A 828 -17.61 14.82 8.93
N TYR A 829 -16.65 15.05 9.82
CA TYR A 829 -15.87 16.29 9.95
C TYR A 829 -14.44 16.10 9.42
N ARG A 830 -13.84 17.14 8.85
CA ARG A 830 -12.39 17.19 8.61
C ARG A 830 -11.65 17.31 9.96
N LEU A 831 -10.39 16.90 10.05
CA LEU A 831 -9.54 17.07 11.27
C LEU A 831 -9.43 18.52 11.80
N GLN A 832 -9.79 19.50 10.96
CA GLN A 832 -9.87 20.94 11.24
C GLN A 832 -11.19 21.37 11.92
N GLY A 833 -12.20 20.50 12.03
CA GLY A 833 -13.51 20.81 12.63
C GLY A 833 -14.59 21.29 11.65
N LYS A 834 -14.29 21.41 10.34
CA LYS A 834 -15.30 21.73 9.31
C LYS A 834 -16.09 20.47 8.92
N LEU A 835 -17.43 20.55 8.97
CA LEU A 835 -18.33 19.50 8.48
C LEU A 835 -18.06 19.25 6.99
N ALA A 836 -17.94 17.99 6.59
CA ALA A 836 -17.75 17.56 5.21
C ALA A 836 -19.03 16.98 4.60
N TRP A 837 -19.77 16.17 5.36
CA TRP A 837 -21.12 15.69 5.01
C TRP A 837 -21.84 15.12 6.24
N SER A 838 -23.15 14.92 6.12
CA SER A 838 -24.00 14.22 7.10
C SER A 838 -24.93 13.23 6.40
N ALA A 839 -25.24 12.11 7.05
CA ALA A 839 -26.15 11.08 6.54
C ALA A 839 -27.13 10.63 7.65
N GLY A 840 -28.43 10.58 7.33
CA GLY A 840 -29.46 9.98 8.20
C GLY A 840 -29.66 8.49 7.89
N PRO A 841 -30.28 7.71 8.79
CA PRO A 841 -30.51 6.27 8.57
C PRO A 841 -31.59 5.98 7.50
N VAL A 842 -32.34 7.00 7.09
CA VAL A 842 -33.32 6.94 5.99
C VAL A 842 -32.84 7.81 4.84
N LYS A 843 -32.82 7.25 3.62
CA LYS A 843 -32.58 7.98 2.37
C LYS A 843 -33.82 7.88 1.50
N ASN A 844 -34.42 9.02 1.17
CA ASN A 844 -35.53 9.08 0.21
C ASN A 844 -34.95 9.36 -1.19
N GLN A 845 -35.07 8.40 -2.12
CA GLN A 845 -34.72 8.60 -3.53
C GLN A 845 -35.90 8.23 -4.41
N HIS A 846 -36.32 9.17 -5.27
CA HIS A 846 -37.37 8.97 -6.28
C HIS A 846 -38.69 8.37 -5.73
N GLY A 847 -39.11 8.82 -4.54
CA GLY A 847 -40.32 8.32 -3.86
C GLY A 847 -40.13 7.02 -3.06
N PHE A 848 -39.01 6.31 -3.23
CA PHE A 848 -38.67 5.12 -2.46
C PHE A 848 -37.87 5.47 -1.20
N ARG A 849 -38.35 4.96 -0.05
CA ARG A 849 -37.65 5.01 1.25
C ARG A 849 -36.65 3.86 1.31
N GLN A 850 -35.35 4.19 1.26
CA GLN A 850 -34.24 3.24 1.38
C GLN A 850 -33.61 3.34 2.77
N GLY A 851 -33.45 2.20 3.46
CA GLY A 851 -33.04 2.13 4.86
C GLY A 851 -34.19 2.40 5.85
N CYS A 852 -34.15 1.72 6.99
CA CYS A 852 -35.21 1.62 8.00
C CYS A 852 -36.49 0.97 7.47
N ARG A 853 -36.70 -0.29 7.87
CA ARG A 853 -37.95 -1.05 7.67
C ARG A 853 -39.19 -0.18 7.96
N LYS A 854 -40.20 -0.24 7.08
CA LYS A 854 -41.41 0.61 7.13
C LYS A 854 -42.19 0.55 8.46
N THR A 855 -42.00 -0.52 9.25
CA THR A 855 -42.61 -0.74 10.57
C THR A 855 -41.96 0.08 11.70
N LEU A 856 -40.79 0.68 11.50
CA LEU A 856 -40.09 1.50 12.50
C LEU A 856 -40.45 2.98 12.36
N THR A 857 -41.06 3.51 13.42
CA THR A 857 -41.49 4.92 13.55
C THR A 857 -40.37 5.85 14.02
N ASP A 858 -39.55 5.43 14.98
CA ASP A 858 -38.27 6.06 15.37
C ASP A 858 -37.13 5.18 14.86
N CYS A 859 -36.40 5.65 13.85
CA CYS A 859 -35.21 4.96 13.33
C CYS A 859 -33.96 5.81 13.52
N HIS A 860 -32.94 5.25 14.17
CA HIS A 860 -31.68 5.93 14.43
C HIS A 860 -30.50 4.95 14.49
N PHE A 861 -29.30 5.46 14.19
CA PHE A 861 -28.07 4.70 14.36
C PHE A 861 -27.78 4.43 15.84
N THR A 862 -27.35 3.20 16.13
CA THR A 862 -27.15 2.66 17.48
C THR A 862 -25.70 2.28 17.77
N SER A 863 -24.83 2.17 16.75
CA SER A 863 -23.41 1.87 16.94
C SER A 863 -22.49 3.09 16.76
N ALA A 864 -21.30 3.01 17.35
CA ALA A 864 -20.17 3.81 16.91
C ALA A 864 -19.85 3.52 15.43
N PRO A 865 -19.29 4.49 14.67
CA PRO A 865 -18.92 4.27 13.28
C PRO A 865 -17.57 3.55 13.20
N VAL A 866 -17.59 2.33 12.65
CA VAL A 866 -16.42 1.45 12.56
C VAL A 866 -15.78 1.61 11.19
N ILE A 867 -14.51 1.97 11.13
CA ILE A 867 -13.83 2.38 9.90
C ILE A 867 -12.95 1.26 9.37
N ASP A 868 -13.16 0.90 8.11
CA ASP A 868 -12.21 0.12 7.31
C ASP A 868 -11.28 1.09 6.59
N HIS A 869 -10.00 1.00 6.93
CA HIS A 869 -8.96 1.89 6.45
C HIS A 869 -8.47 1.52 5.05
N CYS A 870 -8.63 0.25 4.63
CA CYS A 870 -8.18 -0.26 3.34
C CYS A 870 -9.21 0.03 2.24
N GLU A 871 -10.50 -0.22 2.51
CA GLU A 871 -11.61 0.06 1.59
C GLU A 871 -12.12 1.51 1.69
N ALA A 872 -11.60 2.30 2.63
CA ALA A 872 -12.01 3.67 2.95
C ALA A 872 -13.52 3.82 3.28
N ARG A 873 -14.11 2.79 3.89
CA ARG A 873 -15.53 2.70 4.28
C ARG A 873 -15.73 2.88 5.78
N ALA A 874 -16.96 3.21 6.16
CA ALA A 874 -17.42 3.22 7.54
C ALA A 874 -18.71 2.42 7.67
N TYR A 875 -18.83 1.63 8.72
CA TYR A 875 -19.94 0.75 9.01
C TYR A 875 -20.70 1.21 10.25
N VAL A 876 -22.03 1.24 10.16
CA VAL A 876 -22.93 1.69 11.25
C VAL A 876 -24.18 0.81 11.27
N LEU A 877 -24.63 0.42 12.46
CA LEU A 877 -25.91 -0.27 12.67
C LEU A 877 -27.01 0.73 13.08
N ASN A 878 -28.26 0.39 12.74
CA ASN A 878 -29.44 1.07 13.29
C ASN A 878 -30.18 0.21 14.34
N ASN A 879 -31.19 0.81 14.98
CA ASN A 879 -32.08 0.14 15.94
C ASN A 879 -33.03 -0.90 15.32
N GLY A 880 -33.02 -1.07 14.00
CA GLY A 880 -33.76 -2.10 13.27
C GLY A 880 -32.94 -3.34 12.90
N GLY A 881 -31.64 -3.37 13.21
CA GLY A 881 -30.74 -4.46 12.82
C GLY A 881 -30.16 -4.35 11.40
N GLU A 882 -30.31 -3.21 10.72
CA GLU A 882 -29.70 -2.99 9.40
C GLU A 882 -28.26 -2.45 9.54
N LEU A 883 -27.32 -3.08 8.85
CA LEU A 883 -25.92 -2.67 8.73
C LEU A 883 -25.73 -1.83 7.46
N TYR A 884 -25.20 -0.62 7.62
CA TYR A 884 -24.97 0.33 6.53
C TYR A 884 -23.49 0.43 6.22
N ALA A 885 -23.11 0.32 4.95
CA ALA A 885 -21.79 0.67 4.47
C ALA A 885 -21.81 2.07 3.84
N VAL A 886 -21.07 3.01 4.43
CA VAL A 886 -20.93 4.40 3.97
C VAL A 886 -19.51 4.61 3.46
N SER A 887 -19.33 5.38 2.39
CA SER A 887 -17.99 5.89 2.06
C SER A 887 -17.51 6.86 3.14
N THR A 888 -16.23 6.84 3.52
CA THR A 888 -15.71 7.92 4.37
C THR A 888 -15.61 9.26 3.61
N SER A 889 -15.59 9.25 2.28
CA SER A 889 -15.38 10.45 1.45
C SER A 889 -16.66 11.21 1.11
N ASN A 890 -17.81 10.53 1.01
CA ASN A 890 -19.11 11.09 0.61
C ASN A 890 -20.27 10.45 1.42
N PRO A 891 -21.46 11.08 1.51
CA PRO A 891 -22.58 10.55 2.29
C PRO A 891 -23.33 9.40 1.58
N HIS A 892 -22.70 8.70 0.63
CA HIS A 892 -23.37 7.66 -0.15
C HIS A 892 -23.33 6.31 0.55
N PHE A 893 -24.51 5.70 0.76
CA PHE A 893 -24.63 4.29 1.12
C PHE A 893 -24.23 3.42 -0.07
N LEU A 894 -23.22 2.58 0.12
CA LEU A 894 -22.73 1.65 -0.89
C LEU A 894 -23.61 0.39 -0.92
N TRP A 895 -23.98 -0.10 0.25
CA TRP A 895 -24.94 -1.20 0.45
C TRP A 895 -25.56 -1.09 1.85
N ILE A 896 -26.69 -1.79 2.04
CA ILE A 896 -27.38 -1.97 3.32
C ILE A 896 -27.72 -3.45 3.44
N THR A 897 -27.39 -4.07 4.57
CA THR A 897 -27.67 -5.49 4.86
C THR A 897 -28.60 -5.60 6.05
N ASP A 898 -29.74 -6.27 5.88
CA ASP A 898 -30.67 -6.55 6.98
C ASP A 898 -30.16 -7.74 7.79
N LEU A 899 -29.84 -7.52 9.07
CA LEU A 899 -29.45 -8.55 10.03
C LEU A 899 -30.53 -8.76 11.11
N SER A 900 -31.73 -8.22 10.93
CA SER A 900 -32.82 -8.28 11.93
C SER A 900 -33.28 -9.71 12.26
N SER A 901 -33.01 -10.69 11.37
CA SER A 901 -33.22 -12.11 11.62
C SER A 901 -32.27 -12.71 12.67
N TYR A 902 -31.11 -12.10 12.91
CA TYR A 902 -30.13 -12.56 13.89
C TYR A 902 -30.31 -11.88 15.26
N GLY A 903 -30.82 -10.65 15.29
CA GLY A 903 -31.21 -9.94 16.51
C GLY A 903 -30.88 -8.45 16.51
N ASN A 904 -31.42 -7.73 17.51
CA ASN A 904 -31.37 -6.26 17.57
C ASN A 904 -30.08 -5.69 18.19
N ILE A 905 -29.22 -6.54 18.75
CA ILE A 905 -27.94 -6.11 19.35
C ILE A 905 -26.81 -6.81 18.62
N SER A 906 -25.89 -6.03 18.09
CA SER A 906 -24.69 -6.54 17.47
C SER A 906 -23.55 -5.54 17.57
N THR A 907 -22.32 -6.02 17.70
CA THR A 907 -21.13 -5.15 17.59
C THR A 907 -20.42 -5.41 16.26
N ILE A 908 -19.78 -4.37 15.72
CA ILE A 908 -19.11 -4.40 14.43
C ILE A 908 -17.61 -4.23 14.67
N THR A 909 -16.78 -5.00 13.95
CA THR A 909 -15.35 -4.72 13.81
C THR A 909 -14.96 -4.85 12.34
N ALA A 910 -14.29 -3.82 11.78
CA ALA A 910 -13.73 -3.88 10.43
C ALA A 910 -12.49 -4.79 10.44
N GLY A 911 -12.45 -5.76 9.52
CA GLY A 911 -11.32 -6.67 9.38
C GLY A 911 -10.11 -6.07 8.66
N ASN A 912 -10.30 -4.97 7.91
CA ASN A 912 -9.28 -4.35 7.03
C ASN A 912 -8.67 -5.34 6.00
N ASN A 913 -9.39 -6.44 5.74
CA ASN A 913 -9.01 -7.59 4.91
C ASN A 913 -10.08 -7.88 3.82
N GLY A 914 -10.97 -6.92 3.55
CA GLY A 914 -12.15 -7.12 2.70
C GLY A 914 -13.36 -7.72 3.43
N LEU A 915 -13.29 -7.95 4.74
CA LEU A 915 -14.39 -8.45 5.57
C LEU A 915 -14.78 -7.47 6.68
N VAL A 916 -16.06 -7.50 7.05
CA VAL A 916 -16.62 -6.88 8.24
C VAL A 916 -17.12 -7.99 9.14
N TYR A 917 -16.69 -8.00 10.39
CA TYR A 917 -17.15 -8.98 11.37
C TYR A 917 -18.24 -8.38 12.25
N VAL A 918 -19.33 -9.11 12.42
CA VAL A 918 -20.46 -8.73 13.27
C VAL A 918 -20.66 -9.80 14.32
N THR A 919 -20.55 -9.45 15.60
CA THR A 919 -20.92 -10.37 16.70
C THR A 919 -22.36 -10.11 17.13
N VAL A 920 -23.11 -11.19 17.31
CA VAL A 920 -24.51 -11.21 17.69
C VAL A 920 -24.61 -11.88 19.07
N PRO A 921 -24.74 -11.11 20.18
CA PRO A 921 -24.76 -11.65 21.55
C PRO A 921 -26.08 -12.33 21.95
N ALA A 922 -27.09 -12.31 21.07
CA ALA A 922 -28.38 -12.97 21.30
C ALA A 922 -28.25 -14.51 21.31
N ALA A 923 -29.36 -15.22 21.57
CA ALA A 923 -29.44 -16.64 21.95
C ALA A 923 -28.37 -17.59 21.37
N ALA A 924 -28.12 -17.56 20.06
CA ALA A 924 -27.19 -18.46 19.38
C ALA A 924 -25.69 -18.11 19.50
N ALA A 925 -25.34 -16.97 20.12
CA ALA A 925 -23.97 -16.44 20.28
C ALA A 925 -23.13 -16.61 18.99
N LEU A 926 -23.35 -15.73 18.01
CA LEU A 926 -22.79 -15.88 16.67
C LEU A 926 -21.78 -14.79 16.33
N ILE A 927 -20.85 -15.14 15.44
CA ILE A 927 -20.05 -14.18 14.67
C ILE A 927 -20.31 -14.40 13.18
N LEU A 928 -20.59 -13.32 12.47
CA LEU A 928 -20.84 -13.28 11.03
C LEU A 928 -19.67 -12.59 10.34
N ALA A 929 -19.21 -13.11 9.21
CA ALA A 929 -18.31 -12.41 8.31
C ALA A 929 -19.07 -11.93 7.06
N ILE A 930 -18.98 -10.63 6.79
CA ILE A 930 -19.70 -9.94 5.72
C ILE A 930 -18.68 -9.40 4.71
N ASP A 931 -18.92 -9.62 3.42
CA ASP A 931 -18.14 -9.04 2.31
C ASP A 931 -18.22 -7.50 2.38
N ALA A 932 -17.08 -6.84 2.64
CA ALA A 932 -16.99 -5.39 2.78
C ALA A 932 -17.44 -4.62 1.53
N SER A 933 -17.42 -5.25 0.35
CA SER A 933 -17.75 -4.64 -0.94
C SER A 933 -19.22 -4.82 -1.34
N LYS A 934 -19.87 -5.91 -0.90
CA LYS A 934 -21.24 -6.27 -1.31
C LYS A 934 -22.27 -6.29 -0.18
N GLY A 935 -21.86 -6.44 1.07
CA GLY A 935 -22.77 -6.61 2.21
C GLY A 935 -23.30 -8.04 2.39
N ASN A 936 -22.81 -9.01 1.63
CA ASN A 936 -23.26 -10.41 1.73
C ASN A 936 -22.57 -11.12 2.89
N VAL A 937 -23.31 -11.87 3.70
CA VAL A 937 -22.74 -12.82 4.67
C VAL A 937 -22.02 -13.93 3.90
N LEU A 938 -20.73 -14.14 4.19
CA LEU A 938 -19.91 -15.19 3.59
C LEU A 938 -19.88 -16.47 4.42
N TRP A 939 -19.82 -16.31 5.75
CA TRP A 939 -19.88 -17.40 6.71
C TRP A 939 -20.38 -16.92 8.06
N GLN A 940 -20.86 -17.87 8.87
CA GLN A 940 -21.24 -17.68 10.27
C GLN A 940 -20.55 -18.73 11.15
N GLY A 941 -20.16 -18.35 12.36
CA GLY A 941 -19.53 -19.24 13.34
C GLY A 941 -20.16 -19.08 14.73
N SER A 942 -20.28 -20.18 15.46
CA SER A 942 -20.75 -20.18 16.84
C SER A 942 -19.61 -19.91 17.82
N ILE A 943 -19.88 -19.03 18.78
CA ILE A 943 -19.02 -18.69 19.92
C ILE A 943 -19.75 -19.06 21.22
N GLY A 944 -19.03 -19.08 22.35
CA GLY A 944 -19.66 -19.26 23.66
C GLY A 944 -20.34 -17.98 24.18
N PRO A 945 -21.04 -18.04 25.33
CA PRO A 945 -21.83 -16.92 25.84
C PRO A 945 -20.96 -15.70 26.16
N LEU A 946 -21.44 -14.50 25.79
CA LEU A 946 -20.70 -13.26 25.99
C LEU A 946 -21.04 -12.58 27.32
N SER A 947 -20.05 -11.89 27.92
CA SER A 947 -20.21 -11.20 29.21
C SER A 947 -21.06 -9.93 29.13
N SER A 948 -21.21 -9.35 27.94
CA SER A 948 -22.03 -8.17 27.70
C SER A 948 -22.48 -8.09 26.24
N ALA A 949 -23.52 -7.29 25.99
CA ALA A 949 -24.02 -7.04 24.64
C ALA A 949 -23.11 -6.13 23.80
N ASP A 950 -22.27 -5.30 24.46
CA ASP A 950 -21.30 -4.38 23.83
C ASP A 950 -19.92 -5.03 23.60
N TYR A 951 -19.85 -6.37 23.54
CA TYR A 951 -18.60 -7.11 23.49
C TYR A 951 -18.01 -7.17 22.08
N THR A 952 -17.13 -6.22 21.78
CA THR A 952 -16.46 -6.06 20.48
C THR A 952 -15.37 -7.13 20.25
N PRO A 953 -15.37 -7.84 19.11
CA PRO A 953 -14.26 -8.72 18.73
C PRO A 953 -13.01 -7.90 18.35
N VAL A 954 -11.83 -8.49 18.51
CA VAL A 954 -10.56 -7.91 18.03
C VAL A 954 -10.15 -8.58 16.72
N VAL A 955 -9.52 -7.84 15.80
CA VAL A 955 -8.92 -8.40 14.58
C VAL A 955 -7.44 -8.08 14.57
N ASP A 956 -6.60 -9.09 14.32
CA ASP A 956 -5.15 -8.92 14.18
C ASP A 956 -4.73 -8.60 12.73
N SER A 957 -3.47 -8.19 12.55
CA SER A 957 -2.89 -7.84 11.25
C SER A 957 -2.72 -9.03 10.29
N SER A 958 -2.97 -10.26 10.74
CA SER A 958 -3.11 -11.43 9.85
C SER A 958 -4.58 -11.70 9.45
N GLY A 959 -5.51 -10.89 9.95
CA GLY A 959 -6.94 -10.92 9.65
C GLY A 959 -7.74 -11.98 10.42
N TRP A 960 -7.16 -12.55 11.49
CA TRP A 960 -7.91 -13.42 12.39
C TRP A 960 -8.75 -12.59 13.35
N VAL A 961 -10.02 -12.93 13.50
CA VAL A 961 -10.96 -12.28 14.42
C VAL A 961 -11.10 -13.10 15.70
N SER A 962 -10.91 -12.49 16.87
CA SER A 962 -10.86 -13.17 18.17
C SER A 962 -11.83 -12.59 19.19
N VAL A 963 -12.47 -13.50 19.95
CA VAL A 963 -13.52 -13.24 20.94
C VAL A 963 -13.30 -14.13 22.16
N GLY A 964 -13.14 -13.55 23.35
CA GLY A 964 -13.22 -14.31 24.61
C GLY A 964 -14.67 -14.54 25.04
N SER A 965 -14.96 -15.66 25.71
CA SER A 965 -16.32 -16.04 26.14
C SER A 965 -16.38 -16.52 27.60
N LEU A 966 -17.56 -16.43 28.20
CA LEU A 966 -17.87 -16.92 29.56
C LEU A 966 -17.77 -18.45 29.70
N ASP A 967 -17.72 -19.21 28.59
CA ASP A 967 -17.38 -20.64 28.65
C ASP A 967 -15.92 -20.90 29.04
N GLY A 968 -15.05 -19.88 28.99
CA GLY A 968 -13.62 -19.96 29.33
C GLY A 968 -12.69 -20.02 28.11
N PHE A 969 -13.24 -20.00 26.88
CA PHE A 969 -12.45 -20.06 25.65
C PHE A 969 -12.35 -18.70 24.93
N VAL A 970 -11.19 -18.46 24.33
CA VAL A 970 -10.99 -17.53 23.22
C VAL A 970 -11.27 -18.26 21.92
N TYR A 971 -12.26 -17.78 21.17
CA TYR A 971 -12.59 -18.21 19.83
C TYR A 971 -11.90 -17.30 18.82
N SER A 972 -11.02 -17.85 17.99
CA SER A 972 -10.34 -17.12 16.92
C SER A 972 -10.69 -17.73 15.56
N PHE A 973 -11.24 -16.93 14.65
CA PHE A 973 -11.64 -17.36 13.31
C PHE A 973 -10.72 -16.78 12.24
N SER A 974 -10.35 -17.59 11.25
CA SER A 974 -9.67 -17.12 10.04
C SER A 974 -10.63 -16.33 9.15
N GLN A 975 -10.07 -15.66 8.14
CA GLN A 975 -10.84 -14.98 7.07
C GLN A 975 -11.81 -15.93 6.33
N THR A 976 -11.51 -17.24 6.31
CA THR A 976 -12.32 -18.31 5.70
C THR A 976 -13.28 -19.01 6.68
N GLY A 977 -13.35 -18.57 7.94
CA GLY A 977 -14.24 -19.14 8.96
C GLY A 977 -13.67 -20.33 9.74
N VAL A 978 -12.39 -20.66 9.56
CA VAL A 978 -11.73 -21.75 10.32
C VAL A 978 -11.53 -21.30 11.76
N VAL A 979 -12.15 -21.99 12.72
CA VAL A 979 -12.09 -21.67 14.15
C VAL A 979 -10.92 -22.37 14.85
N LYS A 980 -10.24 -21.64 15.73
CA LYS A 980 -9.35 -22.16 16.78
C LYS A 980 -9.90 -21.75 18.15
N LYS A 981 -9.77 -22.63 19.14
CA LYS A 981 -10.12 -22.34 20.55
C LYS A 981 -8.87 -22.35 21.42
N PHE A 982 -8.76 -21.38 22.34
CA PHE A 982 -7.67 -21.27 23.30
C PHE A 982 -8.20 -21.02 24.72
N PRO A 983 -7.66 -21.67 25.78
CA PRO A 983 -6.77 -22.83 25.74
C PRO A 983 -7.41 -24.05 25.05
N ARG A 984 -6.63 -25.12 24.77
CA ARG A 984 -7.18 -26.34 24.12
C ARG A 984 -8.15 -27.11 25.02
N VAL A 985 -8.04 -26.94 26.33
CA VAL A 985 -8.94 -27.45 27.36
C VAL A 985 -9.23 -26.27 28.28
N ALA A 986 -10.50 -25.88 28.40
CA ALA A 986 -10.89 -24.90 29.40
C ALA A 986 -10.94 -25.58 30.78
N ASP A 987 -10.44 -24.87 31.79
CA ASP A 987 -10.81 -25.15 33.17
C ASP A 987 -12.32 -24.92 33.33
N GLN A 988 -13.03 -25.87 33.92
CA GLN A 988 -14.50 -25.85 33.98
C GLN A 988 -15.00 -24.58 34.68
N GLU A 989 -14.25 -24.09 35.66
CA GLU A 989 -14.55 -22.93 36.50
C GLU A 989 -14.03 -21.59 35.94
N SER A 990 -13.41 -21.58 34.74
CA SER A 990 -12.90 -20.35 34.13
C SER A 990 -13.93 -19.60 33.29
N VAL A 991 -13.85 -18.26 33.28
CA VAL A 991 -14.63 -17.35 32.44
C VAL A 991 -13.71 -16.28 31.82
N ILE A 992 -14.04 -15.79 30.61
CA ILE A 992 -13.40 -14.59 30.04
C ILE A 992 -14.45 -13.48 30.01
N GLN A 993 -14.34 -12.53 30.94
CA GLN A 993 -15.31 -11.42 31.08
C GLN A 993 -14.89 -10.19 30.26
N VAL A 994 -13.60 -10.07 29.92
CA VAL A 994 -13.02 -8.91 29.26
C VAL A 994 -12.63 -9.22 27.81
N ARG A 995 -13.00 -8.31 26.91
CA ARG A 995 -12.62 -8.39 25.49
C ARG A 995 -11.09 -8.46 25.31
N PRO A 996 -10.58 -9.30 24.40
CA PRO A 996 -9.17 -9.29 24.03
C PRO A 996 -8.69 -7.90 23.59
N ILE A 997 -7.43 -7.58 23.90
CA ILE A 997 -6.78 -6.32 23.50
C ILE A 997 -5.65 -6.63 22.51
N LEU A 998 -5.63 -5.93 21.37
CA LEU A 998 -4.54 -6.03 20.39
C LEU A 998 -3.30 -5.26 20.89
N ASP A 999 -2.14 -5.84 20.70
CA ASP A 999 -0.86 -5.22 21.00
C ASP A 999 -0.49 -4.10 20.00
N CYS A 1000 0.63 -3.40 20.23
CA CYS A 1000 1.07 -2.36 19.31
C CYS A 1000 1.86 -2.87 18.08
N SER A 1001 2.21 -4.16 17.98
CA SER A 1001 2.63 -4.75 16.68
C SER A 1001 1.43 -5.03 15.78
N GLY A 1002 0.28 -5.39 16.35
CA GLY A 1002 -0.90 -5.80 15.62
C GLY A 1002 -0.99 -7.32 15.40
N PHE A 1003 -0.01 -8.11 15.83
CA PHE A 1003 0.03 -9.56 15.60
C PHE A 1003 -0.33 -10.40 16.83
N ALA A 1004 -0.32 -9.82 18.03
CA ALA A 1004 -0.59 -10.53 19.27
C ALA A 1004 -1.80 -9.93 20.01
N ILE A 1005 -2.57 -10.79 20.66
CA ILE A 1005 -3.68 -10.38 21.51
C ILE A 1005 -3.43 -10.78 22.97
N TYR A 1006 -3.81 -9.89 23.87
CA TYR A 1006 -3.80 -10.09 25.30
C TYR A 1006 -5.21 -10.40 25.79
N VAL A 1007 -5.34 -11.40 26.64
CA VAL A 1007 -6.62 -11.89 27.21
C VAL A 1007 -6.47 -12.10 28.70
N SER A 1008 -7.51 -11.80 29.48
CA SER A 1008 -7.62 -12.18 30.89
C SER A 1008 -8.65 -13.30 31.07
N GLN A 1009 -8.23 -14.37 31.73
CA GLN A 1009 -9.06 -15.53 32.07
C GLN A 1009 -9.23 -15.56 33.59
N THR A 1010 -10.46 -15.39 34.06
CA THR A 1010 -10.79 -15.36 35.49
C THR A 1010 -11.28 -16.74 35.93
N GLU A 1011 -10.58 -17.33 36.88
CA GLU A 1011 -10.95 -18.57 37.57
C GLU A 1011 -11.97 -18.22 38.67
N MET A 1012 -13.06 -18.95 38.76
CA MET A 1012 -14.17 -18.70 39.71
C MET A 1012 -14.20 -19.77 40.81
N ASP A 1013 -14.79 -19.47 41.97
CA ASP A 1013 -15.02 -20.47 43.03
C ASP A 1013 -16.18 -21.45 42.71
N GLY A 1014 -16.90 -21.22 41.62
CA GLY A 1014 -18.04 -22.04 41.17
C GLY A 1014 -18.77 -21.40 39.99
N LYS A 1015 -19.14 -22.20 38.99
CA LYS A 1015 -19.77 -21.78 37.74
C LYS A 1015 -20.86 -22.75 37.33
N VAL A 1016 -22.10 -22.27 37.31
CA VAL A 1016 -23.27 -23.02 36.87
C VAL A 1016 -23.67 -22.54 35.48
N SER A 1017 -23.74 -23.46 34.52
CA SER A 1017 -24.26 -23.22 33.18
C SER A 1017 -25.62 -23.89 33.03
N GLN A 1018 -26.67 -23.11 32.78
CA GLN A 1018 -28.03 -23.60 32.56
C GLN A 1018 -28.54 -23.12 31.20
N ARG A 1019 -28.99 -24.06 30.36
CA ARG A 1019 -29.65 -23.74 29.09
C ARG A 1019 -31.16 -23.70 29.28
N ILE A 1020 -31.79 -22.59 28.91
CA ILE A 1020 -33.25 -22.40 28.96
C ILE A 1020 -33.70 -21.94 27.58
N GLY A 1021 -34.34 -22.85 26.83
CA GLY A 1021 -34.60 -22.67 25.41
C GLY A 1021 -33.29 -22.50 24.62
N ASP A 1022 -33.22 -21.49 23.77
CA ASP A 1022 -32.02 -21.17 22.99
C ASP A 1022 -30.95 -20.41 23.78
N TYR A 1023 -31.25 -19.92 24.98
CA TYR A 1023 -30.32 -19.11 25.78
C TYR A 1023 -29.49 -19.98 26.72
N THR A 1024 -28.18 -19.74 26.75
CA THR A 1024 -27.25 -20.33 27.73
C THR A 1024 -26.92 -19.29 28.80
N PHE A 1025 -27.41 -19.51 30.02
CA PHE A 1025 -27.14 -18.67 31.18
C PHE A 1025 -25.94 -19.23 31.94
N ILE A 1026 -24.93 -18.38 32.17
CA ILE A 1026 -23.78 -18.72 33.02
C ILE A 1026 -23.86 -17.84 34.28
N SER A 1027 -24.05 -18.49 35.42
CA SER A 1027 -23.93 -17.89 36.74
C SER A 1027 -22.58 -18.29 37.32
N ALA A 1028 -21.78 -17.32 37.75
CA ALA A 1028 -20.48 -17.55 38.35
C ALA A 1028 -20.41 -16.87 39.73
N MET A 1029 -19.78 -17.55 40.69
CA MET A 1029 -19.62 -17.13 42.08
C MET A 1029 -18.57 -16.01 42.22
N LYS A 1030 -17.83 -15.95 43.34
CA LYS A 1030 -16.75 -14.97 43.51
C LYS A 1030 -15.52 -15.36 42.66
N PRO A 1031 -14.77 -14.39 42.11
CA PRO A 1031 -13.53 -14.67 41.39
C PRO A 1031 -12.44 -15.14 42.36
N ARG A 1032 -11.70 -16.18 41.95
CA ARG A 1032 -10.65 -16.85 42.72
C ARG A 1032 -9.24 -16.40 42.31
N SER A 1033 -8.99 -16.37 41.00
CA SER A 1033 -7.72 -15.90 40.42
C SER A 1033 -7.94 -15.32 39.02
N VAL A 1034 -7.00 -14.50 38.52
CA VAL A 1034 -7.03 -14.00 37.13
C VAL A 1034 -5.70 -14.33 36.46
N THR A 1035 -5.76 -14.86 35.25
CA THR A 1035 -4.58 -15.23 34.45
C THR A 1035 -4.53 -14.37 33.19
N PHE A 1036 -3.50 -13.55 33.05
CA PHE A 1036 -3.25 -12.73 31.87
C PHE A 1036 -2.39 -13.49 30.87
N THR A 1037 -2.84 -13.59 29.62
CA THR A 1037 -2.21 -14.41 28.58
C THR A 1037 -2.03 -13.65 27.28
N MET A 1038 -0.83 -13.72 26.68
CA MET A 1038 -0.52 -13.22 25.33
C MET A 1038 -0.54 -14.39 24.35
N LEU A 1039 -1.36 -14.33 23.30
CA LEU A 1039 -1.36 -15.33 22.23
C LEU A 1039 -1.38 -14.72 20.82
N VAL A 1040 -0.87 -15.48 19.86
CA VAL A 1040 -0.82 -15.14 18.43
C VAL A 1040 -1.80 -16.06 17.69
N PRO A 1041 -3.00 -15.59 17.28
CA PRO A 1041 -4.05 -16.45 16.72
C PRO A 1041 -3.63 -17.23 15.47
N ALA A 1042 -2.86 -16.58 14.58
CA ALA A 1042 -2.38 -17.16 13.33
C ALA A 1042 -1.56 -18.45 13.53
N THR A 1043 -0.59 -18.43 14.44
CA THR A 1043 0.26 -19.60 14.75
C THR A 1043 -0.37 -20.48 15.83
N GLY A 1044 -1.23 -19.92 16.67
CA GLY A 1044 -1.72 -20.55 17.91
C GLY A 1044 -0.66 -20.61 19.02
N SER A 1045 0.40 -19.80 18.92
CA SER A 1045 1.45 -19.70 19.93
C SER A 1045 0.97 -18.90 21.14
N LEU A 1046 1.25 -19.42 22.34
CA LEU A 1046 1.05 -18.76 23.62
C LEU A 1046 2.42 -18.29 24.11
N LEU A 1047 2.61 -16.97 24.21
CA LEU A 1047 3.92 -16.34 24.42
C LEU A 1047 4.19 -15.96 25.87
N LEU A 1048 3.14 -15.59 26.61
CA LEU A 1048 3.19 -15.24 28.02
C LEU A 1048 1.91 -15.71 28.71
N SER A 1049 2.00 -16.19 29.95
CA SER A 1049 0.86 -16.38 30.83
C SER A 1049 1.29 -16.11 32.28
N GLU A 1050 0.61 -15.19 32.98
CA GLU A 1050 0.92 -14.74 34.35
C GLU A 1050 -0.36 -14.76 35.20
N LYS A 1051 -0.33 -15.48 36.33
CA LYS A 1051 -1.40 -15.40 37.34
C LYS A 1051 -1.24 -14.14 38.20
N TYR A 1052 -2.36 -13.48 38.49
CA TYR A 1052 -2.45 -12.32 39.35
C TYR A 1052 -2.69 -12.72 40.81
N PRO A 1053 -1.99 -12.12 41.80
CA PRO A 1053 -0.88 -11.18 41.64
C PRO A 1053 0.44 -11.87 41.26
N GLY A 1054 1.17 -11.28 40.31
CA GLY A 1054 2.43 -11.81 39.76
C GLY A 1054 3.56 -10.77 39.71
N PRO A 1055 4.73 -11.10 39.14
CA PRO A 1055 5.91 -10.22 39.13
C PRO A 1055 5.73 -8.89 38.40
N PHE A 1056 4.84 -8.81 37.40
CA PHE A 1056 4.51 -7.55 36.75
C PHE A 1056 3.34 -6.85 37.44
N SER A 1057 2.28 -7.58 37.80
CA SER A 1057 1.12 -6.93 38.42
C SER A 1057 1.40 -6.39 39.83
N SER A 1058 2.37 -6.96 40.55
CA SER A 1058 2.91 -6.39 41.81
C SER A 1058 3.68 -5.08 41.59
N LYS A 1059 4.32 -4.87 40.43
CA LYS A 1059 4.92 -3.57 40.07
C LYS A 1059 3.84 -2.53 39.77
N LEU A 1060 2.79 -2.92 39.03
CA LEU A 1060 1.62 -2.07 38.78
C LEU A 1060 0.91 -1.67 40.09
N LEU A 1061 0.70 -2.61 41.02
CA LEU A 1061 0.11 -2.38 42.34
C LEU A 1061 0.91 -1.40 43.22
N ASN A 1062 2.22 -1.31 43.01
CA ASN A 1062 3.08 -0.38 43.76
C ASN A 1062 3.21 1.01 43.10
N SER A 1063 2.78 1.15 41.85
CA SER A 1063 2.79 2.40 41.07
C SER A 1063 1.67 3.38 41.50
N ASP A 1064 1.51 4.49 40.76
CA ASP A 1064 0.45 5.48 41.00
C ASP A 1064 -0.97 4.91 40.81
N LEU A 1065 -1.11 3.79 40.08
CA LEU A 1065 -2.40 3.10 39.89
C LEU A 1065 -3.07 2.67 41.20
N LYS A 1066 -2.33 2.49 42.30
CA LYS A 1066 -2.90 2.19 43.62
C LYS A 1066 -3.88 3.24 44.15
N HIS A 1067 -3.84 4.46 43.60
CA HIS A 1067 -4.75 5.55 43.94
C HIS A 1067 -6.04 5.57 43.11
N PHE A 1068 -6.21 4.61 42.19
CA PHE A 1068 -7.37 4.49 41.32
C PHE A 1068 -8.09 3.16 41.56
N ASP A 1069 -9.40 3.14 41.34
CA ASP A 1069 -10.15 1.88 41.28
C ASP A 1069 -10.09 1.36 39.83
N CYS A 1070 -9.30 0.31 39.63
CA CYS A 1070 -9.02 -0.31 38.35
C CYS A 1070 -9.84 -1.59 38.16
N ASP A 1071 -10.57 -1.67 37.03
CA ASP A 1071 -11.18 -2.91 36.58
C ASP A 1071 -10.18 -3.80 35.80
N GLU A 1072 -10.58 -5.04 35.56
CA GLU A 1072 -9.82 -6.02 34.77
C GLU A 1072 -9.44 -5.53 33.36
N LYS A 1073 -10.23 -4.62 32.76
CA LYS A 1073 -9.96 -4.02 31.44
C LYS A 1073 -8.81 -3.01 31.51
N VAL A 1074 -8.75 -2.22 32.59
CA VAL A 1074 -7.64 -1.31 32.88
C VAL A 1074 -6.36 -2.11 33.06
N VAL A 1075 -6.36 -3.14 33.90
CA VAL A 1075 -5.17 -3.98 34.14
C VAL A 1075 -4.70 -4.65 32.85
N LEU A 1076 -5.61 -5.25 32.05
CA LEU A 1076 -5.27 -5.88 30.77
C LEU A 1076 -4.62 -4.89 29.77
N ALA A 1077 -5.05 -3.62 29.76
CA ALA A 1077 -4.46 -2.60 28.90
C ALA A 1077 -3.01 -2.25 29.30
N PHE A 1078 -2.68 -2.29 30.59
CA PHE A 1078 -1.29 -2.13 31.06
C PHE A 1078 -0.41 -3.33 30.70
N PHE A 1079 -0.93 -4.56 30.79
CA PHE A 1079 -0.23 -5.75 30.27
C PHE A 1079 0.07 -5.61 28.76
N ALA A 1080 -0.91 -5.19 27.95
CA ALA A 1080 -0.70 -4.96 26.52
C ALA A 1080 0.29 -3.80 26.22
N ALA A 1081 0.36 -2.78 27.08
CA ALA A 1081 1.29 -1.66 26.94
C ALA A 1081 2.73 -1.97 27.41
N SER A 1082 2.91 -2.93 28.32
CA SER A 1082 4.21 -3.21 28.98
C SER A 1082 5.20 -4.00 28.11
N ARG A 1083 4.71 -4.75 27.12
CA ARG A 1083 5.52 -5.51 26.14
C ARG A 1083 6.52 -6.48 26.76
N ILE A 1084 6.21 -7.04 27.94
CA ILE A 1084 7.11 -7.98 28.62
C ILE A 1084 7.29 -9.23 27.76
N ASN A 1085 8.54 -9.46 27.32
CA ASN A 1085 8.94 -10.54 26.41
C ASN A 1085 8.25 -10.52 25.03
N ASP A 1086 7.73 -9.37 24.60
CA ASP A 1086 7.13 -9.21 23.27
C ASP A 1086 8.22 -9.26 22.17
N PRO A 1087 8.21 -10.24 21.24
CA PRO A 1087 9.20 -10.35 20.18
C PRO A 1087 8.94 -9.38 19.01
N PHE A 1088 7.79 -8.69 18.98
CA PHE A 1088 7.38 -7.90 17.84
C PHE A 1088 7.69 -6.40 18.02
N GLN A 1089 8.19 -5.77 16.95
CA GLN A 1089 8.34 -4.32 16.95
C GLN A 1089 6.98 -3.65 16.71
N CYS A 1090 6.66 -2.66 17.54
CA CYS A 1090 5.42 -1.91 17.36
C CYS A 1090 5.48 -0.99 16.15
N ILE A 1091 4.43 -1.06 15.34
CA ILE A 1091 4.31 -0.36 14.06
C ILE A 1091 3.19 0.66 14.14
N SER A 1092 3.38 1.81 13.47
CA SER A 1092 2.39 2.88 13.47
C SER A 1092 1.06 2.41 12.86
N LYS A 1093 -0.08 3.02 13.22
CA LYS A 1093 -1.37 2.72 12.58
C LYS A 1093 -1.30 2.69 11.05
N ARG A 1094 -0.55 3.60 10.43
CA ARG A 1094 -0.39 3.62 8.96
C ARG A 1094 0.35 2.40 8.42
N GLN A 1095 1.26 1.80 9.19
CA GLN A 1095 1.94 0.54 8.85
C GLN A 1095 1.10 -0.70 9.22
N LYS A 1096 0.18 -0.62 10.18
CA LYS A 1096 -0.77 -1.70 10.51
C LYS A 1096 -1.84 -1.93 9.44
N TYR A 1097 -2.15 -0.91 8.64
CA TYR A 1097 -3.19 -0.90 7.61
C TYR A 1097 -2.62 -0.75 6.18
N ALA A 1098 -1.31 -0.96 5.99
CA ALA A 1098 -0.63 -0.93 4.70
C ALA A 1098 -0.05 -2.31 4.38
#